data_AF-A0A7X9BDJ4-F1
#
_entry.id   AF-A0A7X9BDJ4-F1
#
_cell.length_a   1.000
_cell.length_b   1.000
_cell.length_c   1.000
_cell.angle_alpha   90.00
_cell.angle_beta   90.00
_cell.angle_gamma   90.00
#
_symmetry.space_group_name_H-M   'P 1'
#
loop_
_entity.id
_entity.type
_entity.pdbx_description
1 polymer ?
#
loop_
_entity_poly.entity_id
_entity_poly.type
_entity_poly.pdbx_seq_one_letter_code
_entity_poly.pdbx_strand_id
1 'polypeptide(L)'
;MNIARELEKELGTPNEVVQTTAWENADALSIAPIAAAKGIPILLTDTDTLPASVSAYLNEIKGSLSQSYIIGGEQAVGSSVQNLLSKGVRIGGLDRFATNIEILKYFAGDLQSQNTFLVNGTDKHLVDALAIAPLAAKTFSPVVLTGTAMPEESKAYTKEYLPGNIIPIGGESLISQAILDSLKPNNPVTSSGGGGGGGGSPVVTVNAVSVGTPPVNTTYTSGANLDLTGLVVTLTKTDSSSENVALADFGSKGLTTSPANGAPLTTAHDKVTITHTASGRYLDQAISVVPVTINIAALSGVTPPVTGETPVSVITATAQYTGTVAWSPAHNPFQANTDYTATITLSPNSEYTLSGIAADFFTVAGAPTVNNIADSGVITAVFPQTGPAPEFAGGDGTSADPYQVGTPEHLNNIRNHLDAHFIQTDDIDLATYLADGGAGYNGGLGWAPIGATGAGFTGSYDGNHKTISNLTINRPAFGANYIGLFGKNNGSIKNVYLINVDVTGYDRVGGLAGSNESAAEVINSYSTGTVKGDSGVGGLVGTNSNSVTDSYSTCQVSGTTGTVGGLIGSNDNGTITSCYATGNVSSGSGAFFGSQVGGLVGSNGNGTIAESYATGNVTGNNHVGGLVGYNISTLGNICEVSNCYAAGNVTSADRAGGLVGSNDAAAIKNSYSIGSVAGVNKGGLVGISDGTVTDSYWDTVTSGWATSAGGVGAVGKSTLEMKDSATFIGWDFITIWDIDPAINDGYPFIR
;
A
#
# COMPACT_ATOMS: atom_id res chain seq x y z
N MET A 1 12.10 10.05 -3.92
CA MET A 1 12.29 8.78 -4.65
C MET A 1 12.85 9.00 -6.07
N ASN A 2 12.26 9.90 -6.89
CA ASN A 2 12.69 10.10 -8.29
C ASN A 2 14.20 10.33 -8.46
N ILE A 3 14.84 11.15 -7.62
CA ILE A 3 16.29 11.41 -7.69
C ILE A 3 17.14 10.15 -7.42
N ALA A 4 16.73 9.30 -6.47
CA ALA A 4 17.45 8.06 -6.18
C ALA A 4 17.36 7.05 -7.34
N ARG A 5 16.19 6.99 -8.01
CA ARG A 5 16.01 6.17 -9.22
C ARG A 5 16.79 6.72 -10.43
N GLU A 6 16.96 8.04 -10.54
CA GLU A 6 17.83 8.61 -11.58
C GLU A 6 19.32 8.36 -11.28
N LEU A 7 19.75 8.47 -10.02
CA LEU A 7 21.11 8.12 -9.60
C LEU A 7 21.45 6.66 -9.92
N GLU A 8 20.50 5.74 -9.69
CA GLU A 8 20.67 4.32 -10.03
C GLU A 8 20.89 4.07 -11.52
N LYS A 9 20.28 4.85 -12.41
CA LYS A 9 20.51 4.72 -13.86
C LYS A 9 21.94 5.11 -14.26
N GLU A 10 22.51 6.09 -13.58
CA GLU A 10 23.84 6.64 -13.89
C GLU A 10 24.97 5.88 -13.18
N LEU A 11 24.75 5.41 -11.94
CA LEU A 11 25.78 4.84 -11.06
C LEU A 11 25.58 3.34 -10.76
N GLY A 12 24.45 2.75 -11.19
CA GLY A 12 24.06 1.38 -10.86
C GLY A 12 23.33 1.27 -9.52
N THR A 13 22.81 0.07 -9.22
CA THR A 13 22.06 -0.18 -7.99
C THR A 13 22.94 0.05 -6.76
N PRO A 14 22.53 0.92 -5.82
CA PRO A 14 23.34 1.28 -4.66
C PRO A 14 23.48 0.12 -3.66
N ASN A 15 24.62 0.07 -2.98
CA ASN A 15 24.88 -0.81 -1.85
C ASN A 15 24.83 -0.07 -0.49
N GLU A 16 24.83 1.25 -0.50
CA GLU A 16 24.69 2.10 0.69
C GLU A 16 23.55 3.09 0.47
N VAL A 17 22.83 3.46 1.53
CA VAL A 17 21.77 4.49 1.50
C VAL A 17 21.85 5.38 2.72
N VAL A 18 21.48 6.65 2.57
CA VAL A 18 21.30 7.60 3.67
C VAL A 18 19.81 7.84 3.89
N GLN A 19 19.39 7.90 5.14
CA GLN A 19 18.01 8.18 5.57
C GLN A 19 18.01 9.32 6.57
N THR A 20 17.23 10.34 6.27
CA THR A 20 17.16 11.58 7.07
C THR A 20 15.84 12.29 6.81
N THR A 21 15.50 13.28 7.63
CA THR A 21 14.24 14.03 7.46
C THR A 21 14.38 15.24 6.54
N ALA A 22 13.24 15.73 6.06
CA ALA A 22 13.13 16.96 5.29
C ALA A 22 12.86 18.20 6.17
N TRP A 23 12.66 18.04 7.48
CA TRP A 23 12.36 19.15 8.41
C TRP A 23 13.66 19.77 8.97
N GLU A 24 13.78 21.10 8.87
CA GLU A 24 14.90 21.93 9.37
C GLU A 24 16.33 21.63 8.84
N ASN A 25 16.46 20.83 7.77
CA ASN A 25 17.54 20.71 6.77
C ASN A 25 19.03 20.53 7.20
N ALA A 26 19.43 20.73 8.45
CA ALA A 26 20.85 20.72 8.82
C ALA A 26 21.49 19.32 8.77
N ASP A 27 20.74 18.27 9.11
CA ASP A 27 21.21 16.88 9.11
C ASP A 27 21.42 16.37 7.67
N ALA A 28 20.44 16.60 6.79
CA ALA A 28 20.54 16.29 5.37
C ALA A 28 21.69 17.04 4.68
N LEU A 29 21.90 18.32 5.04
CA LEU A 29 22.99 19.13 4.49
C LEU A 29 24.36 18.72 5.04
N SER A 30 24.43 18.21 6.27
CA SER A 30 25.69 17.75 6.87
C SER A 30 26.26 16.51 6.17
N ILE A 31 25.38 15.60 5.73
CA ILE A 31 25.80 14.38 5.02
C ILE A 31 25.89 14.56 3.50
N ALA A 32 25.23 15.57 2.92
CA ALA A 32 25.14 15.77 1.47
C ALA A 32 26.49 15.75 0.72
N PRO A 33 27.56 16.43 1.16
CA PRO A 33 28.85 16.39 0.48
C PRO A 33 29.46 14.99 0.43
N ILE A 34 29.35 14.25 1.54
CA ILE A 34 29.90 12.89 1.67
C ILE A 34 29.09 11.91 0.83
N ALA A 35 27.76 11.99 0.91
CA ALA A 35 26.85 11.16 0.14
C ALA A 35 27.07 11.38 -1.37
N ALA A 36 27.21 12.63 -1.81
CA ALA A 36 27.50 12.95 -3.20
C ALA A 36 28.90 12.46 -3.64
N ALA A 37 29.93 12.60 -2.81
CA ALA A 37 31.29 12.14 -3.13
C ALA A 37 31.37 10.61 -3.27
N LYS A 38 30.56 9.88 -2.48
CA LYS A 38 30.51 8.42 -2.45
C LYS A 38 29.41 7.82 -3.36
N GLY A 39 28.60 8.64 -4.02
CA GLY A 39 27.48 8.17 -4.84
C GLY A 39 26.33 7.52 -4.05
N ILE A 40 26.18 7.89 -2.77
CA ILE A 40 25.16 7.33 -1.87
C ILE A 40 23.86 8.13 -2.01
N PRO A 41 22.73 7.51 -2.35
CA PRO A 41 21.45 8.21 -2.42
C PRO A 41 20.94 8.59 -1.02
N ILE A 42 20.41 9.81 -0.91
CA ILE A 42 19.72 10.32 0.28
C ILE A 42 18.22 10.11 0.10
N LEU A 43 17.62 9.35 0.99
CA LEU A 43 16.20 9.03 1.03
C LEU A 43 15.56 9.78 2.20
N LEU A 44 14.46 10.47 1.92
CA LEU A 44 13.78 11.29 2.92
C LEU A 44 12.70 10.50 3.65
N THR A 45 12.59 10.70 4.95
CA THR A 45 11.57 10.09 5.81
C THR A 45 10.87 11.16 6.65
N ASP A 46 9.67 10.85 7.14
CA ASP A 46 9.11 11.52 8.31
C ASP A 46 9.72 10.92 9.58
N THR A 47 9.52 11.56 10.73
CA THR A 47 10.10 11.12 12.00
C THR A 47 9.75 9.66 12.30
N ASP A 48 8.47 9.30 12.28
CA ASP A 48 8.06 7.96 12.71
C ASP A 48 7.60 7.03 11.58
N THR A 49 7.57 7.51 10.34
CA THR A 49 7.01 6.77 9.19
C THR A 49 7.86 6.90 7.94
N LEU A 50 8.10 5.77 7.26
CA LEU A 50 8.67 5.76 5.91
C LEU A 50 7.56 5.99 4.87
N PRO A 51 7.70 6.99 3.97
CA PRO A 51 6.80 7.13 2.84
C PRO A 51 6.75 5.85 2.00
N ALA A 52 5.56 5.49 1.49
CA ALA A 52 5.35 4.26 0.70
C ALA A 52 6.33 4.15 -0.49
N SER A 53 6.65 5.28 -1.12
CA SER A 53 7.64 5.36 -2.20
C SER A 53 9.07 5.02 -1.75
N VAL A 54 9.47 5.37 -0.53
CA VAL A 54 10.79 5.03 0.00
C VAL A 54 10.84 3.58 0.47
N SER A 55 9.77 3.10 1.11
CA SER A 55 9.63 1.70 1.53
C SER A 55 9.70 0.74 0.34
N ALA A 56 8.98 1.03 -0.75
CA ALA A 56 9.04 0.23 -1.98
C ALA A 56 10.46 0.20 -2.58
N TYR A 57 11.15 1.34 -2.61
CA TYR A 57 12.53 1.42 -3.11
C TYR A 57 13.52 0.60 -2.26
N LEU A 58 13.45 0.74 -0.94
CA LEU A 58 14.31 -0.01 -0.02
C LEU A 58 14.08 -1.53 -0.14
N ASN A 59 12.84 -1.95 -0.35
CA ASN A 59 12.51 -3.36 -0.57
C ASN A 59 13.08 -3.92 -1.88
N GLU A 60 13.13 -3.10 -2.93
CA GLU A 60 13.72 -3.45 -4.23
C GLU A 60 15.24 -3.69 -4.11
N ILE A 61 15.95 -2.81 -3.39
CA ILE A 61 17.41 -2.87 -3.25
C ILE A 61 17.90 -3.65 -2.02
N LYS A 62 17.00 -4.23 -1.21
CA LYS A 62 17.38 -4.87 0.07
C LYS A 62 18.45 -5.96 -0.05
N GLY A 63 18.52 -6.61 -1.21
CA GLY A 63 19.52 -7.65 -1.51
C GLY A 63 20.93 -7.11 -1.81
N SER A 64 21.04 -5.87 -2.28
CA SER A 64 22.32 -5.20 -2.58
C SER A 64 22.84 -4.35 -1.43
N LEU A 65 21.98 -3.98 -0.47
CA LEU A 65 22.35 -3.11 0.64
C LEU A 65 23.37 -3.77 1.60
N SER A 66 24.57 -3.20 1.66
CA SER A 66 25.59 -3.48 2.68
C SER A 66 25.46 -2.57 3.90
N GLN A 67 24.96 -1.35 3.76
CA GLN A 67 24.85 -0.39 4.87
C GLN A 67 23.68 0.59 4.67
N SER A 68 23.05 1.00 5.76
CA SER A 68 22.11 2.14 5.76
C SER A 68 22.53 3.11 6.85
N TYR A 69 22.58 4.41 6.54
CA TYR A 69 22.96 5.46 7.48
C TYR A 69 21.74 6.28 7.86
N ILE A 70 21.44 6.37 9.16
CA ILE A 70 20.36 7.18 9.68
C ILE A 70 20.97 8.44 10.26
N ILE A 71 20.71 9.59 9.63
CA ILE A 71 21.35 10.85 9.97
C ILE A 71 20.40 11.70 10.80
N GLY A 72 20.85 12.03 12.02
CA GLY A 72 20.08 12.76 13.02
C GLY A 72 19.72 11.91 14.25
N GLY A 73 19.36 12.58 15.34
CA GLY A 73 18.87 11.93 16.56
C GLY A 73 17.50 11.27 16.38
N GLU A 74 17.00 10.59 17.40
CA GLU A 74 15.67 9.93 17.36
C GLU A 74 14.51 10.92 17.17
N GLN A 75 14.70 12.18 17.57
CA GLN A 75 13.72 13.25 17.32
C GLN A 75 13.63 13.65 15.83
N ALA A 76 14.71 13.44 15.08
CA ALA A 76 14.73 13.65 13.64
C ALA A 76 14.19 12.40 12.95
N VAL A 77 14.91 11.29 13.01
CA VAL A 77 14.46 10.00 12.47
C VAL A 77 14.19 9.07 13.64
N GLY A 78 12.92 8.78 13.89
CA GLY A 78 12.44 7.93 14.97
C GLY A 78 12.93 6.48 14.86
N SER A 79 12.92 5.80 16.00
CA SER A 79 13.39 4.41 16.10
C SER A 79 12.49 3.45 15.31
N SER A 80 11.22 3.81 15.07
CA SER A 80 10.32 3.07 14.17
C SER A 80 10.86 3.00 12.75
N VAL A 81 11.35 4.11 12.20
CA VAL A 81 11.96 4.17 10.86
C VAL A 81 13.28 3.43 10.83
N GLN A 82 14.14 3.63 11.84
CA GLN A 82 15.42 2.92 11.95
C GLN A 82 15.23 1.39 11.96
N ASN A 83 14.22 0.91 12.68
CA ASN A 83 13.95 -0.53 12.82
C ASN A 83 13.48 -1.19 11.52
N LEU A 84 13.02 -0.41 10.54
CA LEU A 84 12.69 -0.91 9.20
C LEU A 84 13.95 -1.19 8.36
N LEU A 85 15.14 -0.80 8.83
CA LEU A 85 16.42 -0.99 8.15
C LEU A 85 17.26 -2.07 8.83
N SER A 86 17.42 -3.21 8.15
CA SER A 86 18.15 -4.37 8.66
C SER A 86 19.66 -4.13 8.90
N LYS A 87 20.21 -3.00 8.42
CA LYS A 87 21.63 -2.61 8.56
C LYS A 87 21.77 -1.11 8.87
N GLY A 88 20.84 -0.54 9.63
CA GLY A 88 20.85 0.88 10.00
C GLY A 88 21.92 1.23 11.05
N VAL A 89 22.85 2.13 10.72
CA VAL A 89 23.75 2.78 11.67
C VAL A 89 23.29 4.23 11.84
N ARG A 90 22.98 4.62 13.07
CA ARG A 90 22.63 6.00 13.39
C ARG A 90 23.88 6.84 13.62
N ILE A 91 23.89 8.03 13.01
CA ILE A 91 24.93 9.04 13.19
C ILE A 91 24.21 10.35 13.51
N GLY A 92 24.26 10.76 14.78
CA GLY A 92 23.53 11.93 15.27
C GLY A 92 24.07 12.39 16.62
N GLY A 93 24.08 13.70 16.84
CA GLY A 93 24.48 14.35 18.09
C GLY A 93 23.29 14.99 18.81
N LEU A 94 23.58 15.64 19.94
CA LEU A 94 22.56 16.31 20.78
C LEU A 94 21.91 17.52 20.08
N ASP A 95 22.60 18.12 19.12
CA ASP A 95 22.11 19.18 18.26
C ASP A 95 22.71 19.04 16.85
N ARG A 96 22.30 19.91 15.92
CA ARG A 96 22.77 19.91 14.52
C ARG A 96 24.29 20.08 14.36
N PHE A 97 24.95 20.77 15.28
CA PHE A 97 26.39 20.99 15.22
C PHE A 97 27.12 19.74 15.68
N ALA A 98 26.65 19.11 16.76
CA ALA A 98 27.14 17.82 17.22
C ALA A 98 26.89 16.72 16.17
N THR A 99 25.70 16.67 15.54
CA THR A 99 25.41 15.75 14.42
C THR A 99 26.39 15.93 13.28
N ASN A 100 26.68 17.18 12.87
CA ASN A 100 27.68 17.45 11.84
C ASN A 100 29.06 16.90 12.23
N ILE A 101 29.48 17.07 13.48
CA ILE A 101 30.77 16.53 13.95
C ILE A 101 30.78 15.00 14.01
N GLU A 102 29.70 14.35 14.45
CA GLU A 102 29.60 12.88 14.45
C GLU A 102 29.67 12.30 13.03
N ILE A 103 29.07 12.97 12.04
CA ILE A 103 29.20 12.60 10.63
C ILE A 103 30.66 12.72 10.17
N LEU A 104 31.34 13.82 10.47
CA LEU A 104 32.74 14.02 10.08
C LEU A 104 33.67 13.01 10.76
N LYS A 105 33.43 12.66 12.04
CA LYS A 105 34.16 11.60 12.75
C LYS A 105 33.97 10.24 12.09
N TYR A 106 32.72 9.88 11.77
CA TYR A 106 32.40 8.58 11.19
C TYR A 106 33.03 8.40 9.80
N PHE A 107 33.02 9.45 8.98
CA PHE A 107 33.57 9.42 7.61
C PHE A 107 34.99 10.01 7.51
N ALA A 108 35.71 10.14 8.63
CA ALA A 108 37.03 10.79 8.65
C ALA A 108 38.04 10.16 7.67
N GLY A 109 37.95 8.85 7.44
CA GLY A 109 38.80 8.12 6.49
C GLY A 109 38.52 8.42 5.02
N ASP A 110 37.33 8.94 4.70
CA ASP A 110 36.91 9.29 3.33
C ASP A 110 37.20 10.78 3.00
N LEU A 111 37.52 11.59 4.01
CA LEU A 111 37.65 13.05 3.87
C LEU A 111 39.09 13.49 3.63
N GLN A 112 39.25 14.55 2.83
CA GLN A 112 40.50 15.24 2.54
C GLN A 112 40.55 16.57 3.30
N SER A 113 41.35 16.64 4.36
CA SER A 113 41.45 17.79 5.26
C SER A 113 42.28 18.96 4.72
N GLN A 114 42.64 18.96 3.43
CA GLN A 114 43.43 20.03 2.80
C GLN A 114 42.68 21.37 2.76
N ASN A 115 41.37 21.32 2.50
CA ASN A 115 40.46 22.45 2.58
C ASN A 115 39.26 22.06 3.44
N THR A 116 38.87 22.92 4.36
CA THR A 116 37.70 22.76 5.22
C THR A 116 36.76 23.92 4.97
N PHE A 117 35.52 23.63 4.57
CA PHE A 117 34.52 24.67 4.35
C PHE A 117 33.76 24.92 5.66
N LEU A 118 33.85 26.14 6.17
CA LEU A 118 33.15 26.56 7.37
C LEU A 118 31.87 27.30 6.97
N VAL A 119 30.72 26.87 7.48
CA VAL A 119 29.41 27.38 7.07
C VAL A 119 28.52 27.66 8.28
N ASN A 120 27.70 28.70 8.21
CA ASN A 120 26.73 28.98 9.28
C ASN A 120 25.55 27.97 9.23
N GLY A 121 25.40 27.18 10.29
CA GLY A 121 24.42 26.08 10.40
C GLY A 121 23.05 26.49 10.97
N THR A 122 22.77 27.78 11.13
CA THR A 122 21.45 28.27 11.59
C THR A 122 20.44 28.27 10.44
N ASP A 123 19.15 28.05 10.72
CA ASP A 123 18.11 27.80 9.69
C ASP A 123 18.04 28.87 8.58
N LYS A 124 18.29 30.13 8.94
CA LYS A 124 18.26 31.26 7.99
C LYS A 124 19.44 31.28 7.01
N HIS A 125 20.48 30.49 7.26
CA HIS A 125 21.77 30.54 6.55
C HIS A 125 22.25 29.18 6.02
N LEU A 126 21.45 28.12 6.17
CA LEU A 126 21.73 26.79 5.59
C LEU A 126 21.83 26.77 4.05
N VAL A 127 21.41 27.84 3.36
CA VAL A 127 21.60 28.03 1.91
C VAL A 127 23.08 28.03 1.50
N ASP A 128 23.97 28.51 2.37
CA ASP A 128 25.41 28.52 2.12
C ASP A 128 25.98 27.10 2.11
N ALA A 129 25.42 26.20 2.94
CA ALA A 129 25.82 24.79 3.01
C ALA A 129 25.34 24.03 1.78
N LEU A 130 24.15 24.34 1.29
CA LEU A 130 23.63 23.80 0.03
C LEU A 130 24.49 24.22 -1.17
N ALA A 131 24.90 25.49 -1.23
CA ALA A 131 25.68 26.02 -2.35
C ALA A 131 27.09 25.40 -2.44
N ILE A 132 27.72 25.08 -1.30
CA ILE A 132 29.08 24.52 -1.29
C ILE A 132 29.14 23.00 -1.49
N ALA A 133 28.04 22.28 -1.23
CA ALA A 133 28.02 20.81 -1.23
C ALA A 133 28.61 20.15 -2.50
N PRO A 134 28.36 20.62 -3.74
CA PRO A 134 28.97 20.02 -4.94
C PRO A 134 30.48 20.18 -5.01
N LEU A 135 31.02 21.33 -4.57
CA LEU A 135 32.47 21.56 -4.55
C LEU A 135 33.14 20.71 -3.47
N ALA A 136 32.54 20.68 -2.28
CA ALA A 136 33.00 19.84 -1.17
C ALA A 136 33.00 18.36 -1.53
N ALA A 137 31.96 17.88 -2.23
CA ALA A 137 31.89 16.51 -2.73
C ALA A 137 33.01 16.20 -3.74
N LYS A 138 33.25 17.11 -4.70
CA LYS A 138 34.29 16.94 -5.72
C LYS A 138 35.70 16.85 -5.16
N THR A 139 35.98 17.53 -4.04
CA THR A 139 37.30 17.54 -3.40
C THR A 139 37.40 16.65 -2.18
N PHE A 140 36.32 15.91 -1.83
CA PHE A 140 36.19 15.17 -0.58
C PHE A 140 36.47 16.04 0.66
N SER A 141 36.18 17.34 0.58
CA SER A 141 36.49 18.30 1.64
C SER A 141 35.40 18.33 2.72
N PRO A 142 35.77 18.36 4.01
CA PRO A 142 34.80 18.48 5.11
C PRO A 142 34.05 19.82 5.07
N VAL A 143 32.75 19.75 5.39
CA VAL A 143 31.89 20.92 5.64
C VAL A 143 31.55 20.95 7.13
N VAL A 144 32.04 21.97 7.84
CA VAL A 144 31.83 22.16 9.27
C VAL A 144 30.77 23.23 9.50
N LEU A 145 29.76 22.90 10.33
CA LEU A 145 28.73 23.86 10.73
C LEU A 145 29.15 24.69 11.95
N THR A 146 28.87 26.00 11.91
CA THR A 146 29.05 26.93 13.04
C THR A 146 27.80 27.77 13.30
N GLY A 147 27.62 28.28 14.53
CA GLY A 147 26.59 29.26 14.87
C GLY A 147 27.10 30.71 14.82
N THR A 148 26.36 31.61 15.46
CA THR A 148 26.80 33.01 15.72
C THR A 148 28.06 33.08 16.58
N ALA A 149 28.25 32.08 17.45
CA ALA A 149 29.52 31.68 18.03
C ALA A 149 29.78 30.23 17.62
N MET A 150 31.06 29.85 17.49
CA MET A 150 31.42 28.47 17.16
C MET A 150 31.23 27.57 18.39
N PRO A 151 30.43 26.49 18.31
CA PRO A 151 30.32 25.52 19.39
C PRO A 151 31.69 24.92 19.73
N GLU A 152 31.97 24.69 21.02
CA GLU A 152 33.31 24.21 21.41
C GLU A 152 33.63 22.82 20.86
N GLU A 153 32.63 21.95 20.67
CA GLU A 153 32.86 20.65 20.03
C GLU A 153 33.33 20.82 18.57
N SER A 154 32.64 21.66 17.78
CA SER A 154 33.03 21.94 16.40
C SER A 154 34.40 22.59 16.32
N LYS A 155 34.71 23.50 17.25
CA LYS A 155 35.99 24.21 17.32
C LYS A 155 37.14 23.27 17.70
N ALA A 156 36.96 22.43 18.71
CA ALA A 156 37.94 21.43 19.13
C ALA A 156 38.24 20.45 18.00
N TYR A 157 37.20 19.88 17.39
CA TYR A 157 37.36 18.93 16.28
C TYR A 157 38.07 19.55 15.08
N THR A 158 37.68 20.77 14.68
CA THR A 158 38.29 21.47 13.54
C THR A 158 39.78 21.74 13.78
N LYS A 159 40.16 22.16 14.98
CA LYS A 159 41.57 22.41 15.31
C LYS A 159 42.43 21.16 15.33
N GLU A 160 41.90 20.08 15.88
CA GLU A 160 42.67 18.87 16.14
C GLU A 160 42.78 18.01 14.89
N TYR A 161 41.71 17.92 14.10
CA TYR A 161 41.60 16.93 13.01
C TYR A 161 41.57 17.55 11.61
N LEU A 162 41.32 18.86 11.48
CA LEU A 162 41.17 19.54 10.18
C LEU A 162 42.16 20.72 9.99
N PRO A 163 43.49 20.48 10.05
CA PRO A 163 44.51 21.54 10.09
C PRO A 163 44.76 22.26 8.75
N GLY A 164 44.01 21.93 7.69
CA GLY A 164 44.16 22.55 6.37
C GLY A 164 43.60 23.96 6.28
N ASN A 165 43.40 24.42 5.04
CA ASN A 165 42.90 25.77 4.78
C ASN A 165 41.41 25.87 5.15
N ILE A 166 41.06 26.75 6.08
CA ILE A 166 39.68 27.00 6.49
C ILE A 166 39.09 28.09 5.59
N ILE A 167 38.09 27.71 4.81
CA ILE A 167 37.43 28.57 3.81
C ILE A 167 36.02 28.90 4.34
N PRO A 168 35.75 30.13 4.81
CA PRO A 168 34.42 30.53 5.21
C PRO A 168 33.51 30.70 3.98
N ILE A 169 32.30 30.14 4.04
CA ILE A 169 31.26 30.32 3.02
C ILE A 169 30.12 31.12 3.63
N GLY A 170 29.92 32.34 3.12
CA GLY A 170 28.98 33.34 3.64
C GLY A 170 29.67 34.69 3.88
N GLY A 171 28.88 35.76 4.06
CA GLY A 171 29.42 37.09 4.35
C GLY A 171 30.03 37.20 5.76
N GLU A 172 30.90 38.19 6.00
CA GLU A 172 31.57 38.42 7.30
C GLU A 172 30.59 38.63 8.48
N SER A 173 29.34 39.01 8.21
CA SER A 173 28.28 39.11 9.22
C SER A 173 27.76 37.74 9.70
N LEU A 174 28.05 36.66 8.98
CA LEU A 174 27.61 35.29 9.27
C LEU A 174 28.74 34.43 9.85
N ILE A 175 29.97 34.66 9.39
CA ILE A 175 31.19 34.04 9.92
C ILE A 175 32.17 35.16 10.23
N SER A 176 32.24 35.54 11.50
CA SER A 176 33.06 36.67 11.94
C SER A 176 34.56 36.33 11.93
N GLN A 177 35.40 37.37 11.82
CA GLN A 177 36.85 37.22 11.95
C GLN A 177 37.25 36.61 13.30
N ALA A 178 36.47 36.83 14.36
CA ALA A 178 36.69 36.23 15.67
C ALA A 178 36.54 34.69 15.66
N ILE A 179 35.61 34.14 14.87
CA ILE A 179 35.47 32.69 14.68
C ILE A 179 36.71 32.13 13.97
N LEU A 180 37.15 32.78 12.89
CA LEU A 180 38.36 32.38 12.15
C LEU A 180 39.63 32.48 13.01
N ASP A 181 39.78 33.55 13.79
CA ASP A 181 40.89 33.72 14.72
C ASP A 181 40.85 32.67 15.83
N SER A 182 39.66 32.29 16.29
CA SER A 182 39.49 31.25 17.30
C SER A 182 39.97 29.87 16.82
N LEU A 183 40.11 29.65 15.51
CA LEU A 183 40.56 28.40 14.87
C LEU A 183 42.04 28.39 14.52
N LYS A 184 42.75 29.51 14.62
CA LYS A 184 44.21 29.55 14.42
C LYS A 184 44.91 28.71 15.50
N PRO A 185 46.00 27.99 15.17
CA PRO A 185 46.84 27.32 16.16
C PRO A 185 47.34 28.34 17.19
N ASN A 186 47.26 28.01 18.48
CA ASN A 186 47.89 28.83 19.52
C ASN A 186 49.42 28.77 19.30
N ASN A 187 50.01 29.84 18.78
CA ASN A 187 51.46 30.02 18.89
C ASN A 187 51.81 30.04 20.39
N PRO A 188 52.81 29.28 20.86
CA PRO A 188 53.26 29.42 22.24
C PRO A 188 53.83 30.83 22.39
N VAL A 189 53.20 31.63 23.26
CA VAL A 189 53.78 32.90 23.69
C VAL A 189 55.01 32.56 24.52
N THR A 190 56.17 32.59 23.88
CA THR A 190 57.46 32.68 24.57
C THR A 190 57.63 34.12 25.05
N SER A 191 57.33 34.40 26.32
CA SER A 191 57.84 35.61 26.98
C SER A 191 59.14 35.26 27.69
N SER A 192 60.25 35.60 27.03
CA SER A 192 61.59 35.66 27.60
C SER A 192 61.78 36.93 28.42
N GLY A 193 62.39 36.80 29.60
CA GLY A 193 63.41 37.75 30.08
C GLY A 193 63.08 38.57 31.33
N GLY A 194 63.86 38.35 32.39
CA GLY A 194 64.03 39.30 33.51
C GLY A 194 64.44 38.63 34.82
N GLY A 195 65.73 38.45 35.04
CA GLY A 195 66.29 37.70 36.16
C GLY A 195 66.26 38.40 37.54
N GLY A 196 66.60 37.61 38.56
CA GLY A 196 66.90 38.06 39.91
C GLY A 196 67.21 36.85 40.80
N GLY A 197 68.48 36.65 41.13
CA GLY A 197 68.95 35.48 41.88
C GLY A 197 68.54 35.47 43.35
N GLY A 198 68.58 34.27 43.93
CA GLY A 198 68.48 34.04 45.37
C GLY A 198 68.61 32.55 45.65
N GLY A 199 69.74 32.13 46.23
CA GLY A 199 69.94 30.76 46.66
C GLY A 199 68.90 30.35 47.70
N GLY A 200 68.24 29.21 47.47
CA GLY A 200 67.34 28.58 48.42
C GLY A 200 67.67 27.09 48.50
N SER A 201 67.85 26.60 49.73
CA SER A 201 68.00 25.19 50.11
C SER A 201 67.07 24.23 49.36
N PRO A 202 67.42 22.93 49.26
CA PRO A 202 66.62 21.95 48.50
C PRO A 202 65.14 22.02 48.87
N VAL A 203 64.29 22.26 47.86
CA VAL A 203 62.84 22.28 48.02
C VAL A 203 62.36 20.85 48.28
N VAL A 204 61.79 20.62 49.45
CA VAL A 204 61.16 19.36 49.82
C VAL A 204 59.87 19.21 49.01
N THR A 205 59.79 18.22 48.13
CA THR A 205 58.63 17.95 47.26
C THR A 205 58.01 16.59 47.59
N VAL A 206 56.73 16.38 47.26
CA VAL A 206 56.09 15.05 47.42
C VAL A 206 56.70 14.05 46.44
N ASN A 207 57.21 12.94 46.98
CA ASN A 207 57.84 11.84 46.24
C ASN A 207 56.88 10.66 46.00
N ALA A 208 55.99 10.39 46.95
CA ALA A 208 54.99 9.32 46.85
C ALA A 208 53.68 9.66 47.59
N VAL A 209 52.59 9.05 47.11
CA VAL A 209 51.25 9.10 47.70
C VAL A 209 50.85 7.66 48.01
N SER A 210 50.48 7.35 49.25
CA SER A 210 50.06 6.00 49.66
C SER A 210 48.81 6.03 50.54
N VAL A 211 48.04 4.94 50.58
CA VAL A 211 46.88 4.83 51.47
C VAL A 211 47.36 4.79 52.92
N GLY A 212 46.87 5.70 53.76
CA GLY A 212 47.00 5.62 55.21
C GLY A 212 45.88 4.76 55.80
N THR A 213 44.63 5.13 55.53
CA THR A 213 43.43 4.31 55.78
C THR A 213 42.47 4.41 54.59
N PRO A 214 41.89 3.28 54.13
CA PRO A 214 40.91 3.28 53.04
C PRO A 214 39.58 3.94 53.46
N PRO A 215 38.71 4.30 52.51
CA PRO A 215 37.37 4.80 52.84
C PRO A 215 36.51 3.70 53.48
N VAL A 216 35.48 4.12 54.23
CA VAL A 216 34.54 3.20 54.91
C VAL A 216 33.82 2.29 53.90
N ASN A 217 33.43 2.86 52.76
CA ASN A 217 32.73 2.15 51.69
C ASN A 217 33.67 1.92 50.51
N THR A 218 33.88 0.66 50.17
CA THR A 218 34.63 0.23 48.97
C THR A 218 33.75 -0.53 47.97
N THR A 219 32.48 -0.79 48.32
CA THR A 219 31.49 -1.44 47.44
C THR A 219 30.25 -0.57 47.33
N TYR A 220 29.78 -0.37 46.11
CA TYR A 220 28.67 0.51 45.74
C TYR A 220 27.74 -0.21 44.76
N THR A 221 26.49 0.24 44.65
CA THR A 221 25.61 -0.11 43.54
C THR A 221 25.67 0.99 42.48
N SER A 222 25.49 0.67 41.20
CA SER A 222 25.42 1.68 40.15
C SER A 222 24.37 2.75 40.48
N GLY A 223 24.71 4.02 40.21
CA GLY A 223 23.95 5.21 40.60
C GLY A 223 24.18 5.70 42.03
N ALA A 224 24.88 4.94 42.89
CA ALA A 224 25.25 5.43 44.22
C ALA A 224 26.35 6.50 44.14
N ASN A 225 26.31 7.47 45.05
CA ASN A 225 27.34 8.49 45.14
C ASN A 225 28.58 7.95 45.85
N LEU A 226 29.76 8.23 45.31
CA LEU A 226 31.04 7.89 45.92
C LEU A 226 31.16 8.53 47.31
N ASP A 227 31.48 7.73 48.32
CA ASP A 227 31.67 8.19 49.70
C ASP A 227 33.08 7.85 50.19
N LEU A 228 33.97 8.85 50.12
CA LEU A 228 35.35 8.74 50.57
C LEU A 228 35.52 8.99 52.08
N THR A 229 34.43 9.03 52.85
CA THR A 229 34.51 9.21 54.31
C THR A 229 35.44 8.16 54.92
N GLY A 230 36.34 8.62 55.80
CA GLY A 230 37.37 7.78 56.44
C GLY A 230 38.69 7.64 55.66
N LEU A 231 38.76 8.11 54.41
CA LEU A 231 39.99 8.09 53.62
C LEU A 231 41.05 9.03 54.22
N VAL A 232 42.23 8.47 54.49
CA VAL A 232 43.45 9.21 54.86
C VAL A 232 44.57 8.78 53.92
N VAL A 233 45.29 9.76 53.37
CA VAL A 233 46.41 9.53 52.45
C VAL A 233 47.71 9.98 53.12
N THR A 234 48.77 9.21 52.97
CA THR A 234 50.11 9.56 53.43
C THR A 234 50.91 10.15 52.27
N LEU A 235 51.41 11.37 52.44
CA LEU A 235 52.35 12.02 51.53
C LEU A 235 53.77 11.80 52.05
N THR A 236 54.61 11.10 51.27
CA THR A 236 56.03 10.94 51.58
C THR A 236 56.83 11.96 50.77
N LYS A 237 57.61 12.78 51.45
CA LYS A 237 58.40 13.87 50.85
C LYS A 237 59.82 13.42 50.48
N THR A 238 60.51 14.20 49.66
CA THR A 238 61.88 13.90 49.19
C THR A 238 62.94 13.89 50.29
N ASP A 239 62.64 14.45 51.46
CA ASP A 239 63.47 14.39 52.67
C ASP A 239 63.15 13.21 53.59
N SER A 240 62.32 12.26 53.13
CA SER A 240 61.82 11.10 53.88
C SER A 240 60.85 11.42 55.04
N SER A 241 60.45 12.68 55.22
CA SER A 241 59.35 13.02 56.13
C SER A 241 58.01 12.59 55.51
N SER A 242 57.04 12.25 56.35
CA SER A 242 55.69 11.87 55.92
C SER A 242 54.63 12.71 56.61
N GLU A 243 53.49 12.88 55.93
CA GLU A 243 52.35 13.64 56.41
C GLU A 243 51.05 12.90 56.09
N ASN A 244 50.21 12.65 57.09
CA ASN A 244 48.88 12.09 56.90
C ASN A 244 47.89 13.22 56.62
N VAL A 245 47.15 13.11 55.53
CA VAL A 245 46.16 14.09 55.10
C VAL A 245 44.79 13.41 55.10
N ALA A 246 43.86 13.91 55.89
CA ALA A 246 42.47 13.47 55.88
C ALA A 246 41.71 14.12 54.70
N LEU A 247 40.63 13.48 54.23
CA LEU A 247 39.82 13.97 53.10
C LEU A 247 39.46 15.47 53.20
N ALA A 248 39.10 15.95 54.40
CA ALA A 248 38.74 17.35 54.64
C ALA A 248 39.85 18.35 54.28
N ASP A 249 41.11 17.92 54.34
CA ASP A 249 42.29 18.76 54.09
C ASP A 249 42.84 18.62 52.66
N PHE A 250 42.28 17.74 51.81
CA PHE A 250 42.80 17.43 50.48
C PHE A 250 43.00 18.68 49.61
N GLY A 251 41.99 19.55 49.55
CA GLY A 251 42.07 20.79 48.77
C GLY A 251 43.20 21.72 49.22
N SER A 252 43.40 21.86 50.53
CA SER A 252 44.48 22.68 51.11
C SER A 252 45.88 22.10 50.88
N LYS A 253 45.96 20.78 50.64
CA LYS A 253 47.19 20.03 50.40
C LYS A 253 47.41 19.66 48.93
N GLY A 254 46.62 20.22 48.01
CA GLY A 254 46.78 20.00 46.56
C GLY A 254 46.45 18.58 46.10
N LEU A 255 45.61 17.85 46.84
CA LEU A 255 45.11 16.53 46.47
C LEU A 255 43.72 16.63 45.81
N THR A 256 43.55 15.91 44.70
CA THR A 256 42.26 15.79 43.98
C THR A 256 41.91 14.33 43.77
N THR A 257 40.61 14.01 43.65
CA THR A 257 40.15 12.65 43.36
C THR A 257 39.39 12.59 42.04
N SER A 258 39.52 11.47 41.32
CA SER A 258 38.76 11.17 40.11
C SER A 258 38.25 9.72 40.18
N PRO A 259 36.93 9.48 40.30
CA PRO A 259 35.86 10.48 40.45
C PRO A 259 35.97 11.34 41.71
N ALA A 260 35.31 12.51 41.70
CA ALA A 260 35.22 13.38 42.87
C ALA A 260 34.39 12.72 43.99
N ASN A 261 34.69 13.00 45.25
CA ASN A 261 33.81 12.60 46.35
C ASN A 261 32.39 13.14 46.13
N GLY A 262 31.38 12.28 46.28
CA GLY A 262 29.99 12.59 45.98
C GLY A 262 29.56 12.41 44.52
N ALA A 263 30.48 12.05 43.61
CA ALA A 263 30.13 11.77 42.21
C ALA A 263 29.30 10.49 42.08
N PRO A 264 28.30 10.43 41.19
CA PRO A 264 27.55 9.20 40.92
C PRO A 264 28.47 8.17 40.26
N LEU A 265 28.39 6.93 40.73
CA LEU A 265 29.19 5.82 40.24
C LEU A 265 28.41 5.00 39.20
N THR A 266 29.16 4.37 38.31
CA THR A 266 28.69 3.42 37.28
C THR A 266 29.55 2.17 37.36
N THR A 267 29.13 1.08 36.74
CA THR A 267 29.88 -0.19 36.73
C THR A 267 31.25 -0.08 36.06
N ALA A 268 31.50 0.97 35.28
CA ALA A 268 32.81 1.29 34.71
C ALA A 268 33.83 1.80 35.74
N HIS A 269 33.38 2.21 36.93
CA HIS A 269 34.26 2.71 37.98
C HIS A 269 34.77 1.54 38.86
N ASP A 270 36.04 1.18 38.70
CA ASP A 270 36.73 0.14 39.49
C ASP A 270 37.75 0.72 40.50
N LYS A 271 37.95 2.05 40.46
CA LYS A 271 38.90 2.75 41.30
C LYS A 271 38.59 4.25 41.42
N VAL A 272 39.21 4.85 42.42
CA VAL A 272 39.31 6.30 42.62
C VAL A 272 40.77 6.68 42.56
N THR A 273 41.15 7.50 41.60
CA THR A 273 42.52 8.00 41.47
C THR A 273 42.69 9.27 42.30
N ILE A 274 43.55 9.22 43.31
CA ILE A 274 43.95 10.36 44.13
C ILE A 274 45.26 10.92 43.57
N THR A 275 45.29 12.21 43.21
CA THR A 275 46.45 12.86 42.57
C THR A 275 46.91 14.06 43.39
N HIS A 276 48.22 14.13 43.68
CA HIS A 276 48.84 15.33 44.22
C HIS A 276 49.30 16.25 43.09
N THR A 277 48.50 17.30 42.84
CA THR A 277 48.56 18.20 41.68
C THR A 277 49.94 18.81 41.42
N ALA A 278 50.66 19.25 42.46
CA ALA A 278 51.97 19.88 42.30
C ALA A 278 53.08 18.91 41.89
N SER A 279 52.95 17.61 42.22
CA SER A 279 53.99 16.59 41.94
C SER A 279 53.65 15.65 40.79
N GLY A 280 52.38 15.59 40.38
CA GLY A 280 51.87 14.59 39.42
C GLY A 280 51.81 13.15 39.97
N ARG A 281 52.20 12.91 41.22
CA ARG A 281 52.11 11.58 41.86
C ARG A 281 50.67 11.23 42.16
N TYR A 282 50.30 9.98 41.92
CA TYR A 282 48.95 9.48 42.11
C TYR A 282 48.93 8.12 42.78
N LEU A 283 47.74 7.75 43.24
CA LEU A 283 47.41 6.49 43.89
C LEU A 283 46.00 6.07 43.47
N ASP A 284 45.82 4.82 43.09
CA ASP A 284 44.50 4.26 42.80
C ASP A 284 43.97 3.51 44.04
N GLN A 285 42.83 3.96 44.57
CA GLN A 285 42.07 3.27 45.60
C GLN A 285 40.97 2.44 44.91
N ALA A 286 41.09 1.11 44.95
CA ALA A 286 40.09 0.23 44.35
C ALA A 286 38.71 0.41 45.01
N ILE A 287 37.67 0.40 44.18
CA ILE A 287 36.25 0.33 44.56
C ILE A 287 35.56 -0.72 43.67
N SER A 288 34.42 -1.25 44.12
CA SER A 288 33.60 -2.16 43.33
C SER A 288 32.21 -1.56 43.17
N VAL A 289 31.73 -1.45 41.94
CA VAL A 289 30.38 -0.95 41.65
C VAL A 289 29.58 -2.08 41.00
N VAL A 290 28.61 -2.62 41.73
CA VAL A 290 27.75 -3.70 41.24
C VAL A 290 26.54 -3.14 40.48
N PRO A 291 26.08 -3.81 39.40
CA PRO A 291 24.87 -3.43 38.69
C PRO A 291 23.62 -3.47 39.59
N VAL A 292 22.59 -2.70 39.23
CA VAL A 292 21.28 -2.70 39.89
C VAL A 292 20.42 -3.84 39.35
N THR A 293 19.75 -4.60 40.23
CA THR A 293 18.78 -5.62 39.79
C THR A 293 17.62 -4.96 39.04
N ILE A 294 17.26 -5.51 37.88
CA ILE A 294 16.11 -5.05 37.09
C ILE A 294 14.84 -5.07 37.94
N ASN A 295 14.05 -4.01 37.85
CA ASN A 295 12.79 -3.85 38.59
C ASN A 295 11.58 -3.46 37.71
N ILE A 296 11.77 -3.30 36.40
CA ILE A 296 10.65 -3.10 35.47
C ILE A 296 10.09 -4.47 35.07
N ALA A 297 8.97 -4.86 35.68
CA ALA A 297 8.30 -6.13 35.43
C ALA A 297 7.51 -6.18 34.10
N ALA A 298 6.97 -5.06 33.64
CA ALA A 298 6.11 -5.02 32.45
C ALA A 298 6.91 -5.01 31.15
N LEU A 299 6.78 -6.08 30.37
CA LEU A 299 7.41 -6.22 29.06
C LEU A 299 6.47 -5.64 27.98
N SER A 300 6.72 -4.39 27.60
CA SER A 300 5.92 -3.67 26.58
C SER A 300 6.33 -4.05 25.16
N GLY A 301 5.45 -3.86 24.18
CA GLY A 301 5.72 -4.14 22.76
C GLY A 301 5.36 -5.56 22.30
N VAL A 302 4.96 -6.46 23.21
CA VAL A 302 4.38 -7.77 22.89
C VAL A 302 2.88 -7.71 23.16
N THR A 303 2.07 -7.85 22.12
CA THR A 303 0.60 -7.87 22.20
C THR A 303 0.05 -9.25 21.90
N PRO A 304 -1.21 -9.55 22.27
CA PRO A 304 -1.89 -10.76 21.83
C PRO A 304 -1.82 -10.93 20.31
N PRO A 305 -1.45 -12.12 19.81
CA PRO A 305 -1.50 -12.45 18.40
C PRO A 305 -2.88 -12.23 17.80
N VAL A 306 -2.92 -11.64 16.61
CA VAL A 306 -4.13 -11.40 15.83
C VAL A 306 -3.93 -12.03 14.47
N THR A 307 -4.92 -12.79 14.00
CA THR A 307 -4.86 -13.47 12.70
C THR A 307 -4.60 -12.50 11.57
N GLY A 308 -3.62 -12.82 10.71
CA GLY A 308 -3.21 -11.96 9.59
C GLY A 308 -2.16 -10.90 9.96
N GLU A 309 -1.94 -10.63 11.24
CA GLU A 309 -0.93 -9.67 11.69
C GLU A 309 0.48 -10.27 11.70
N THR A 310 1.47 -9.40 11.51
CA THR A 310 2.89 -9.78 11.53
C THR A 310 3.38 -9.88 12.98
N PRO A 311 4.03 -11.00 13.39
CA PRO A 311 4.58 -11.12 14.74
C PRO A 311 5.70 -10.11 15.00
N VAL A 312 5.68 -9.49 16.18
CA VAL A 312 6.79 -8.63 16.66
C VAL A 312 8.03 -9.48 16.98
N SER A 313 9.22 -8.96 16.70
CA SER A 313 10.49 -9.67 16.96
C SER A 313 11.31 -9.10 18.13
N VAL A 314 10.86 -7.98 18.72
CA VAL A 314 11.53 -7.31 19.84
C VAL A 314 10.51 -6.70 20.79
N ILE A 315 10.89 -6.54 22.05
CA ILE A 315 10.11 -5.77 23.02
C ILE A 315 10.45 -4.27 22.90
N THR A 316 9.61 -3.40 23.46
CA THR A 316 9.96 -1.99 23.63
C THR A 316 11.13 -1.88 24.60
N ALA A 317 12.25 -1.32 24.14
CA ALA A 317 13.45 -1.15 24.96
C ALA A 317 13.19 -0.23 26.15
N THR A 318 13.86 -0.51 27.27
CA THR A 318 13.84 0.33 28.48
C THR A 318 15.26 0.77 28.83
N ALA A 319 15.39 1.67 29.80
CA ALA A 319 16.69 2.02 30.35
C ALA A 319 17.40 0.81 31.01
N GLN A 320 16.67 -0.24 31.41
CA GLN A 320 17.23 -1.39 32.13
C GLN A 320 17.63 -2.55 31.22
N TYR A 321 16.92 -2.75 30.11
CA TYR A 321 17.12 -3.89 29.22
C TYR A 321 16.54 -3.65 27.82
N THR A 322 17.06 -4.42 26.87
CA THR A 322 16.46 -4.70 25.57
C THR A 322 16.02 -6.16 25.52
N GLY A 323 15.27 -6.58 24.49
CA GLY A 323 14.95 -8.00 24.35
C GLY A 323 14.38 -8.38 22.99
N THR A 324 14.62 -9.64 22.60
CA THR A 324 14.09 -10.25 21.38
C THR A 324 12.91 -11.15 21.68
N VAL A 325 12.02 -11.31 20.72
CA VAL A 325 10.82 -12.15 20.81
C VAL A 325 10.86 -13.22 19.72
N ALA A 326 10.73 -14.48 20.11
CA ALA A 326 10.60 -15.61 19.20
C ALA A 326 9.23 -16.29 19.43
N TRP A 327 8.48 -16.50 18.35
CA TRP A 327 7.13 -17.07 18.40
C TRP A 327 7.14 -18.56 18.08
N SER A 328 6.30 -19.31 18.80
CA SER A 328 5.99 -20.70 18.52
C SER A 328 4.48 -20.91 18.48
N PRO A 329 3.90 -21.37 17.36
CA PRO A 329 4.54 -21.63 16.06
C PRO A 329 5.14 -20.37 15.40
N ALA A 330 6.15 -20.55 14.53
CA ALA A 330 6.85 -19.46 13.85
C ALA A 330 6.15 -19.03 12.54
N HIS A 331 4.84 -18.77 12.61
CA HIS A 331 4.05 -18.31 11.46
C HIS A 331 4.23 -16.80 11.24
N ASN A 332 4.31 -16.38 9.98
CA ASN A 332 4.26 -14.98 9.59
C ASN A 332 3.47 -14.86 8.26
N PRO A 333 2.27 -14.27 8.27
CA PRO A 333 1.56 -13.70 9.43
C PRO A 333 1.03 -14.76 10.42
N PHE A 334 0.49 -14.34 11.56
CA PHE A 334 -0.20 -15.24 12.48
C PHE A 334 -1.39 -15.92 11.79
N GLN A 335 -1.49 -17.23 11.93
CA GLN A 335 -2.60 -18.04 11.43
C GLN A 335 -3.82 -18.01 12.35
N ALA A 336 -4.99 -18.25 11.75
CA ALA A 336 -6.27 -18.36 12.44
C ALA A 336 -6.31 -19.54 13.42
N ASN A 337 -7.15 -19.43 14.46
CA ASN A 337 -7.44 -20.52 15.39
C ASN A 337 -6.18 -21.23 15.93
N THR A 338 -5.11 -20.47 16.20
CA THR A 338 -3.81 -21.03 16.57
C THR A 338 -3.37 -20.48 17.93
N ASP A 339 -2.91 -21.36 18.81
CA ASP A 339 -2.28 -20.97 20.07
C ASP A 339 -0.83 -20.55 19.82
N TYR A 340 -0.41 -19.43 20.41
CA TYR A 340 0.95 -18.91 20.27
C TYR A 340 1.61 -18.69 21.63
N THR A 341 2.90 -19.03 21.67
CA THR A 341 3.79 -18.72 22.79
C THR A 341 4.90 -17.79 22.31
N ALA A 342 5.10 -16.68 23.01
CA ALA A 342 6.25 -15.80 22.84
C ALA A 342 7.36 -16.19 23.82
N THR A 343 8.55 -16.46 23.30
CA THR A 343 9.79 -16.61 24.07
C THR A 343 10.56 -15.30 23.98
N ILE A 344 10.64 -14.58 25.09
CA ILE A 344 11.30 -13.28 25.20
C ILE A 344 12.67 -13.49 25.84
N THR A 345 13.73 -12.98 25.21
CA THR A 345 15.10 -13.05 25.73
C THR A 345 15.62 -11.65 25.99
N LEU A 346 15.85 -11.32 27.25
CA LEU A 346 16.32 -10.01 27.70
C LEU A 346 17.85 -9.91 27.66
N SER A 347 18.33 -8.75 27.26
CA SER A 347 19.73 -8.31 27.36
C SER A 347 19.79 -7.08 28.26
N PRO A 348 20.28 -7.21 29.51
CA PRO A 348 20.44 -6.08 30.43
C PRO A 348 21.41 -5.04 29.88
N ASN A 349 21.13 -3.77 30.16
CA ASN A 349 22.05 -2.68 29.87
C ASN A 349 23.19 -2.65 30.92
N SER A 350 24.29 -1.94 30.67
CA SER A 350 25.56 -2.01 31.43
C SER A 350 25.47 -1.78 32.94
N GLU A 351 24.44 -1.06 33.39
CA GLU A 351 24.22 -0.73 34.80
C GLU A 351 23.25 -1.68 35.52
N TYR A 352 22.72 -2.69 34.82
CA TYR A 352 21.68 -3.57 35.31
C TYR A 352 22.03 -5.06 35.24
N THR A 353 21.38 -5.86 36.08
CA THR A 353 21.58 -7.32 36.13
C THR A 353 20.26 -8.07 36.28
N LEU A 354 20.26 -9.30 35.75
CA LEU A 354 19.20 -10.29 35.96
C LEU A 354 19.29 -10.96 37.34
N SER A 355 20.46 -10.89 37.99
CA SER A 355 20.65 -11.49 39.30
C SER A 355 19.81 -10.77 40.37
N GLY A 356 19.09 -11.55 41.16
CA GLY A 356 18.12 -11.08 42.17
C GLY A 356 16.68 -11.04 41.67
N ILE A 357 16.41 -11.36 40.40
CA ILE A 357 15.04 -11.44 39.87
C ILE A 357 14.39 -12.75 40.33
N ALA A 358 13.22 -12.66 40.95
CA ALA A 358 12.43 -13.81 41.36
C ALA A 358 11.84 -14.57 40.15
N ALA A 359 11.48 -15.83 40.38
CA ALA A 359 10.66 -16.55 39.41
C ALA A 359 9.31 -15.82 39.22
N ASP A 360 8.79 -15.87 38.00
CA ASP A 360 7.50 -15.29 37.59
C ASP A 360 7.33 -13.79 37.93
N PHE A 361 8.43 -13.04 37.84
CA PHE A 361 8.48 -11.60 38.10
C PHE A 361 7.86 -10.77 36.98
N PHE A 362 8.01 -11.20 35.72
CA PHE A 362 7.61 -10.39 34.56
C PHE A 362 6.13 -10.52 34.20
N THR A 363 5.59 -9.49 33.54
CA THR A 363 4.22 -9.47 33.01
C THR A 363 4.21 -9.08 31.54
N VAL A 364 3.29 -9.66 30.77
CA VAL A 364 3.05 -9.37 29.35
C VAL A 364 1.56 -9.13 29.16
N ALA A 365 1.18 -8.01 28.56
CA ALA A 365 -0.22 -7.62 28.42
C ALA A 365 -0.98 -8.65 27.56
N GLY A 366 -2.12 -9.14 28.07
CA GLY A 366 -2.98 -10.09 27.36
C GLY A 366 -2.50 -11.55 27.32
N ALA A 367 -1.37 -11.87 27.98
CA ALA A 367 -0.95 -13.25 28.20
C ALA A 367 -1.47 -13.76 29.56
N PRO A 368 -2.37 -14.76 29.62
CA PRO A 368 -2.83 -15.34 30.88
C PRO A 368 -1.73 -16.05 31.67
N THR A 369 -0.69 -16.54 30.99
CA THR A 369 0.42 -17.27 31.62
C THR A 369 1.73 -16.64 31.17
N VAL A 370 2.50 -16.14 32.13
CA VAL A 370 3.86 -15.60 31.92
C VAL A 370 4.77 -16.24 32.95
N ASN A 371 5.82 -16.92 32.48
CA ASN A 371 6.76 -17.63 33.35
C ASN A 371 8.20 -17.21 33.05
N ASN A 372 8.99 -17.04 34.11
CA ASN A 372 10.45 -16.95 34.05
C ASN A 372 11.05 -17.70 35.23
N ILE A 373 12.20 -18.35 35.03
CA ILE A 373 12.97 -18.87 36.16
C ILE A 373 13.72 -17.72 36.86
N ALA A 374 14.04 -17.88 38.13
CA ALA A 374 14.85 -16.90 38.87
C ALA A 374 16.20 -16.66 38.18
N ASP A 375 16.68 -15.43 38.25
CA ASP A 375 17.96 -14.97 37.66
C ASP A 375 18.10 -15.14 36.13
N SER A 376 17.01 -15.41 35.41
CA SER A 376 17.01 -15.63 33.95
C SER A 376 16.41 -14.47 33.17
N GLY A 377 17.00 -14.21 32.01
CA GLY A 377 16.47 -13.29 31.00
C GLY A 377 15.53 -13.95 30.01
N VAL A 378 15.19 -15.22 30.17
CA VAL A 378 14.28 -15.96 29.28
C VAL A 378 12.90 -16.05 29.91
N ILE A 379 11.91 -15.47 29.24
CA ILE A 379 10.51 -15.40 29.65
C ILE A 379 9.66 -16.10 28.59
N THR A 380 8.67 -16.86 29.04
CA THR A 380 7.65 -17.46 28.16
C THR A 380 6.29 -16.86 28.46
N ALA A 381 5.60 -16.37 27.43
CA ALA A 381 4.26 -15.82 27.53
C ALA A 381 3.33 -16.60 26.60
N VAL A 382 2.30 -17.25 27.16
CA VAL A 382 1.31 -18.02 26.41
C VAL A 382 0.08 -17.15 26.21
N PHE A 383 -0.37 -17.00 24.97
CA PHE A 383 -1.53 -16.20 24.61
C PHE A 383 -2.76 -17.08 24.35
N PRO A 384 -3.98 -16.52 24.46
CA PRO A 384 -5.18 -17.18 23.97
C PRO A 384 -5.09 -17.45 22.46
N GLN A 385 -5.85 -18.45 22.01
CA GLN A 385 -6.00 -18.81 20.61
C GLN A 385 -6.40 -17.59 19.76
N THR A 386 -5.77 -17.41 18.59
CA THR A 386 -6.15 -16.37 17.63
C THR A 386 -7.57 -16.57 17.11
N GLY A 387 -8.24 -15.48 16.73
CA GLY A 387 -9.56 -15.53 16.10
C GLY A 387 -9.56 -16.25 14.73
N PRO A 388 -10.72 -16.44 14.11
CA PRO A 388 -10.80 -16.96 12.74
C PRO A 388 -10.11 -16.01 11.74
N ALA A 389 -9.81 -16.51 10.54
CA ALA A 389 -9.33 -15.65 9.45
C ALA A 389 -10.40 -14.59 9.11
N PRO A 390 -10.00 -13.36 8.76
CA PRO A 390 -10.92 -12.37 8.23
C PRO A 390 -11.68 -12.95 7.03
N GLU A 391 -12.99 -12.68 6.96
CA GLU A 391 -13.84 -13.18 5.87
C GLU A 391 -13.55 -12.49 4.53
N PHE A 392 -13.00 -11.26 4.60
CA PHE A 392 -12.59 -10.42 3.48
C PHE A 392 -11.19 -9.85 3.74
N ALA A 393 -10.55 -9.26 2.73
CA ALA A 393 -9.20 -8.70 2.86
C ALA A 393 -9.15 -7.42 3.75
N GLY A 394 -10.30 -6.80 3.99
CA GLY A 394 -10.48 -5.56 4.75
C GLY A 394 -11.89 -5.01 4.56
N GLY A 395 -12.16 -3.84 5.14
CA GLY A 395 -13.47 -3.19 5.12
C GLY A 395 -14.45 -3.70 6.18
N ASP A 396 -15.44 -2.88 6.52
CA ASP A 396 -16.53 -3.22 7.45
C ASP A 396 -17.87 -3.49 6.75
N GLY A 397 -17.90 -3.41 5.42
CA GLY A 397 -19.08 -3.66 4.59
C GLY A 397 -20.04 -2.49 4.51
N THR A 398 -19.71 -1.34 5.11
CA THR A 398 -20.46 -0.09 4.92
C THR A 398 -20.12 0.56 3.59
N SER A 399 -20.94 1.52 3.14
CA SER A 399 -20.65 2.26 1.91
C SER A 399 -19.41 3.14 2.02
N ALA A 400 -18.98 3.51 3.23
CA ALA A 400 -17.79 4.29 3.48
C ALA A 400 -16.52 3.43 3.54
N ASP A 401 -16.63 2.18 3.97
CA ASP A 401 -15.54 1.21 4.03
C ASP A 401 -15.98 -0.18 3.52
N PRO A 402 -16.19 -0.35 2.20
CA PRO A 402 -16.71 -1.58 1.61
C PRO A 402 -15.78 -2.78 1.85
N TYR A 403 -16.36 -3.97 1.98
CA TYR A 403 -15.59 -5.21 2.07
C TYR A 403 -14.71 -5.40 0.82
N GLN A 404 -13.44 -5.71 1.06
CA GLN A 404 -12.43 -5.86 0.01
C GLN A 404 -12.37 -7.29 -0.52
N VAL A 405 -12.64 -7.46 -1.81
CA VAL A 405 -12.77 -8.75 -2.48
C VAL A 405 -11.58 -8.99 -3.42
N GLY A 406 -10.57 -9.72 -2.93
CA GLY A 406 -9.34 -10.02 -3.68
C GLY A 406 -9.12 -11.49 -4.08
N THR A 407 -9.98 -12.42 -3.65
CA THR A 407 -9.80 -13.86 -3.88
C THR A 407 -11.12 -14.55 -4.25
N PRO A 408 -11.09 -15.75 -4.85
CA PRO A 408 -12.29 -16.56 -5.07
C PRO A 408 -13.10 -16.82 -3.79
N GLU A 409 -12.42 -17.04 -2.66
CA GLU A 409 -13.04 -17.23 -1.36
C GLU A 409 -13.75 -15.95 -0.88
N HIS A 410 -13.13 -14.78 -0.99
CA HIS A 410 -13.78 -13.50 -0.65
C HIS A 410 -15.02 -13.28 -1.52
N LEU A 411 -14.93 -13.54 -2.84
CA LEU A 411 -16.07 -13.44 -3.75
C LEU A 411 -17.20 -14.40 -3.36
N ASN A 412 -16.84 -15.62 -2.94
CA ASN A 412 -17.79 -16.59 -2.44
C ASN A 412 -18.48 -16.09 -1.16
N ASN A 413 -17.74 -15.47 -0.24
CA ASN A 413 -18.25 -15.01 1.06
C ASN A 413 -19.28 -13.89 0.98
N ILE A 414 -19.38 -13.17 -0.14
CA ILE A 414 -20.45 -12.17 -0.39
C ILE A 414 -21.85 -12.74 -0.12
N ARG A 415 -22.05 -14.06 -0.37
CA ARG A 415 -23.34 -14.73 -0.12
C ARG A 415 -23.80 -14.69 1.34
N ASN A 416 -22.91 -14.39 2.27
CA ASN A 416 -23.21 -14.27 3.70
C ASN A 416 -23.60 -12.84 4.12
N HIS A 417 -23.42 -11.86 3.22
CA HIS A 417 -23.55 -10.42 3.49
C HIS A 417 -24.26 -9.72 2.32
N LEU A 418 -25.43 -10.24 1.94
CA LEU A 418 -26.14 -9.84 0.71
C LEU A 418 -26.58 -8.36 0.67
N ASP A 419 -26.59 -7.68 1.81
CA ASP A 419 -26.97 -6.28 1.99
C ASP A 419 -25.78 -5.33 2.16
N ALA A 420 -24.55 -5.84 2.23
CA ALA A 420 -23.34 -5.06 2.43
C ALA A 420 -22.77 -4.46 1.12
N HIS A 421 -21.74 -3.63 1.27
CA HIS A 421 -21.02 -2.99 0.17
C HIS A 421 -19.67 -3.66 -0.05
N PHE A 422 -19.29 -3.86 -1.31
CA PHE A 422 -18.09 -4.58 -1.73
C PHE A 422 -17.32 -3.82 -2.80
N ILE A 423 -15.99 -3.93 -2.74
CA ILE A 423 -15.07 -3.44 -3.77
C ILE A 423 -14.04 -4.52 -4.11
N GLN A 424 -13.86 -4.81 -5.40
CA GLN A 424 -12.85 -5.76 -5.85
C GLN A 424 -11.45 -5.11 -5.82
N THR A 425 -10.47 -5.81 -5.24
CA THR A 425 -9.09 -5.31 -5.12
C THR A 425 -8.16 -5.91 -6.17
N ASP A 426 -8.45 -7.12 -6.63
CA ASP A 426 -7.57 -7.91 -7.48
C ASP A 426 -8.35 -8.61 -8.61
N ASP A 427 -7.65 -9.03 -9.67
CA ASP A 427 -8.24 -9.94 -10.65
C ASP A 427 -8.48 -11.32 -10.01
N ILE A 428 -9.65 -11.90 -10.26
CA ILE A 428 -10.07 -13.17 -9.65
C ILE A 428 -10.17 -14.25 -10.72
N ASP A 429 -9.38 -15.32 -10.59
CA ASP A 429 -9.49 -16.50 -11.45
C ASP A 429 -10.20 -17.63 -10.69
N LEU A 430 -11.33 -18.10 -11.23
CA LEU A 430 -12.15 -19.16 -10.64
C LEU A 430 -11.78 -20.57 -11.10
N ALA A 431 -10.82 -20.74 -12.02
CA ALA A 431 -10.52 -22.03 -12.63
C ALA A 431 -10.12 -23.11 -11.61
N THR A 432 -9.16 -22.80 -10.73
CA THR A 432 -8.70 -23.74 -9.68
C THR A 432 -9.70 -23.86 -8.54
N TYR A 433 -10.39 -22.77 -8.21
CA TYR A 433 -11.40 -22.73 -7.15
C TYR A 433 -12.58 -23.66 -7.45
N LEU A 434 -13.02 -23.71 -8.71
CA LEU A 434 -14.16 -24.50 -9.18
C LEU A 434 -13.79 -25.91 -9.69
N ALA A 435 -12.51 -26.24 -9.83
CA ALA A 435 -12.04 -27.55 -10.26
C ALA A 435 -12.30 -28.64 -9.19
N ASP A 436 -12.27 -29.91 -9.59
CA ASP A 436 -12.38 -31.04 -8.65
C ASP A 436 -11.27 -30.96 -7.59
N GLY A 437 -11.66 -31.07 -6.31
CA GLY A 437 -10.79 -30.84 -5.15
C GLY A 437 -10.56 -29.37 -4.77
N GLY A 438 -11.04 -28.40 -5.55
CA GLY A 438 -11.02 -26.98 -5.21
C GLY A 438 -12.01 -26.60 -4.11
N ALA A 439 -11.73 -25.51 -3.39
CA ALA A 439 -12.56 -25.07 -2.26
C ALA A 439 -14.01 -24.69 -2.64
N GLY A 440 -14.22 -24.27 -3.88
CA GLY A 440 -15.54 -23.95 -4.45
C GLY A 440 -16.20 -25.10 -5.20
N TYR A 441 -15.59 -26.30 -5.20
CA TYR A 441 -16.11 -27.41 -5.98
C TYR A 441 -17.50 -27.85 -5.51
N ASN A 442 -18.45 -27.79 -6.43
CA ASN A 442 -19.86 -28.09 -6.14
C ASN A 442 -20.34 -29.34 -6.87
N GLY A 443 -19.57 -30.42 -6.80
CA GLY A 443 -19.92 -31.71 -7.41
C GLY A 443 -20.09 -31.64 -8.94
N GLY A 444 -19.33 -30.78 -9.62
CA GLY A 444 -19.42 -30.56 -11.06
C GLY A 444 -20.51 -29.58 -11.52
N LEU A 445 -21.29 -29.00 -10.60
CA LEU A 445 -22.27 -27.95 -10.92
C LEU A 445 -21.66 -26.55 -11.10
N GLY A 446 -20.36 -26.41 -10.82
CA GLY A 446 -19.65 -25.14 -10.84
C GLY A 446 -20.15 -24.16 -9.78
N TRP A 447 -20.01 -22.86 -10.07
CA TRP A 447 -20.38 -21.78 -9.16
C TRP A 447 -21.84 -21.88 -8.70
N ALA A 448 -22.07 -21.56 -7.43
CA ALA A 448 -23.39 -21.38 -6.86
C ALA A 448 -23.76 -19.89 -6.90
N PRO A 449 -24.79 -19.47 -7.65
CA PRO A 449 -25.13 -18.07 -7.82
C PRO A 449 -25.38 -17.36 -6.48
N ILE A 450 -24.83 -16.16 -6.32
CA ILE A 450 -25.01 -15.33 -5.12
C ILE A 450 -26.44 -14.79 -5.09
N GLY A 451 -27.18 -15.00 -3.99
CA GLY A 451 -28.54 -14.44 -3.86
C GLY A 451 -29.59 -15.09 -4.76
N ALA A 452 -29.44 -16.36 -5.17
CA ALA A 452 -30.47 -17.06 -5.95
C ALA A 452 -31.77 -17.31 -5.16
N THR A 453 -31.69 -17.44 -3.83
CA THR A 453 -32.83 -17.68 -2.94
C THR A 453 -33.11 -16.47 -2.05
N GLY A 454 -34.27 -16.43 -1.38
CA GLY A 454 -34.62 -15.35 -0.45
C GLY A 454 -34.78 -13.99 -1.14
N ALA A 455 -34.26 -12.93 -0.53
CA ALA A 455 -34.39 -11.55 -1.00
C ALA A 455 -33.44 -11.18 -2.17
N GLY A 456 -32.46 -12.02 -2.51
CA GLY A 456 -31.42 -11.66 -3.48
C GLY A 456 -30.34 -10.75 -2.90
N PHE A 457 -29.41 -10.31 -3.75
CA PHE A 457 -28.35 -9.36 -3.39
C PHE A 457 -28.90 -7.94 -3.39
N THR A 458 -28.97 -7.27 -2.24
CA THR A 458 -29.51 -5.91 -2.08
C THR A 458 -28.43 -4.85 -1.86
N GLY A 459 -27.19 -5.29 -1.64
CA GLY A 459 -26.02 -4.43 -1.41
C GLY A 459 -25.45 -3.80 -2.68
N SER A 460 -24.17 -3.42 -2.65
CA SER A 460 -23.47 -2.94 -3.85
C SER A 460 -22.17 -3.69 -4.11
N TYR A 461 -21.92 -4.07 -5.36
CA TYR A 461 -20.66 -4.65 -5.80
C TYR A 461 -20.02 -3.76 -6.86
N ASP A 462 -18.87 -3.16 -6.52
CA ASP A 462 -18.01 -2.45 -7.46
C ASP A 462 -16.83 -3.34 -7.86
N GLY A 463 -16.84 -3.81 -9.11
CA GLY A 463 -15.76 -4.62 -9.66
C GLY A 463 -14.46 -3.82 -9.89
N ASN A 464 -14.48 -2.49 -9.71
CA ASN A 464 -13.29 -1.63 -9.75
C ASN A 464 -12.43 -1.85 -11.01
N HIS A 465 -13.09 -2.15 -12.14
CA HIS A 465 -12.48 -2.46 -13.43
C HIS A 465 -11.55 -3.68 -13.43
N LYS A 466 -11.68 -4.56 -12.44
CA LYS A 466 -10.97 -5.84 -12.34
C LYS A 466 -11.77 -6.95 -13.01
N THR A 467 -11.06 -7.99 -13.40
CA THR A 467 -11.63 -9.15 -14.09
C THR A 467 -12.02 -10.25 -13.11
N ILE A 468 -13.08 -10.97 -13.44
CA ILE A 468 -13.40 -12.27 -12.87
C ILE A 468 -13.38 -13.26 -14.03
N SER A 469 -12.42 -14.18 -14.02
CA SER A 469 -12.16 -15.10 -15.13
C SER A 469 -12.62 -16.52 -14.81
N ASN A 470 -12.96 -17.27 -15.87
CA ASN A 470 -13.20 -18.71 -15.83
C ASN A 470 -14.38 -19.10 -14.92
N LEU A 471 -15.44 -18.28 -14.90
CA LEU A 471 -16.68 -18.62 -14.22
C LEU A 471 -17.39 -19.77 -14.95
N THR A 472 -17.45 -20.93 -14.31
CA THR A 472 -18.21 -22.09 -14.81
C THR A 472 -19.46 -22.33 -13.96
N ILE A 473 -20.63 -22.47 -14.59
CA ILE A 473 -21.87 -22.90 -13.95
C ILE A 473 -22.52 -23.97 -14.83
N ASN A 474 -22.87 -25.13 -14.27
CA ASN A 474 -23.51 -26.22 -15.01
C ASN A 474 -24.75 -26.74 -14.26
N ARG A 475 -25.87 -26.05 -14.43
CA ARG A 475 -27.15 -26.31 -13.73
C ARG A 475 -28.32 -26.45 -14.74
N PRO A 476 -28.30 -27.45 -15.64
CA PRO A 476 -29.31 -27.60 -16.70
C PRO A 476 -30.64 -28.21 -16.24
N ALA A 477 -30.73 -28.65 -14.98
CA ALA A 477 -31.91 -29.36 -14.48
C ALA A 477 -33.16 -28.46 -14.49
N PHE A 478 -34.30 -29.03 -14.87
CA PHE A 478 -35.59 -28.35 -14.85
C PHE A 478 -35.86 -27.70 -13.48
N GLY A 479 -36.23 -26.41 -13.48
CA GLY A 479 -36.48 -25.61 -12.29
C GLY A 479 -35.24 -24.95 -11.66
N ALA A 480 -34.04 -25.15 -12.22
CA ALA A 480 -32.85 -24.40 -11.83
C ALA A 480 -32.91 -22.97 -12.41
N ASN A 481 -33.51 -22.06 -11.65
CA ASN A 481 -33.73 -20.68 -12.06
C ASN A 481 -32.69 -19.74 -11.45
N TYR A 482 -32.56 -18.52 -12.01
CA TYR A 482 -31.71 -17.45 -11.48
C TYR A 482 -30.22 -17.83 -11.51
N ILE A 483 -29.71 -18.04 -12.72
CA ILE A 483 -28.37 -18.55 -12.97
C ILE A 483 -27.45 -17.42 -13.46
N GLY A 484 -26.35 -17.21 -12.76
CA GLY A 484 -25.29 -16.24 -13.08
C GLY A 484 -24.28 -16.15 -11.93
N LEU A 485 -23.30 -15.23 -12.02
CA LEU A 485 -22.46 -14.91 -10.85
C LEU A 485 -23.35 -14.53 -9.65
N PHE A 486 -24.30 -13.64 -9.90
CA PHE A 486 -25.44 -13.32 -9.04
C PHE A 486 -26.70 -14.02 -9.57
N GLY A 487 -27.51 -14.59 -8.68
CA GLY A 487 -28.81 -15.14 -9.05
C GLY A 487 -29.83 -14.04 -9.27
N LYS A 488 -30.11 -13.27 -8.21
CA LYS A 488 -31.02 -12.11 -8.23
C LYS A 488 -30.30 -10.88 -7.71
N ASN A 489 -30.21 -9.84 -8.53
CA ASN A 489 -29.75 -8.51 -8.14
C ASN A 489 -30.97 -7.64 -7.77
N ASN A 490 -30.98 -7.11 -6.55
CA ASN A 490 -31.90 -6.10 -6.02
C ASN A 490 -31.13 -4.84 -5.58
N GLY A 491 -29.82 -4.76 -5.84
CA GLY A 491 -28.95 -3.66 -5.47
C GLY A 491 -28.18 -3.13 -6.68
N SER A 492 -26.95 -2.67 -6.46
CA SER A 492 -26.10 -2.07 -7.50
C SER A 492 -24.94 -2.98 -7.86
N ILE A 493 -24.79 -3.33 -9.14
CA ILE A 493 -23.62 -4.03 -9.65
C ILE A 493 -22.97 -3.16 -10.73
N LYS A 494 -21.70 -2.79 -10.54
CA LYS A 494 -21.00 -1.95 -11.51
C LYS A 494 -19.54 -2.35 -11.72
N ASN A 495 -18.99 -2.00 -12.88
CA ASN A 495 -17.59 -2.22 -13.24
C ASN A 495 -17.14 -3.69 -13.16
N VAL A 496 -18.04 -4.65 -13.44
CA VAL A 496 -17.76 -6.09 -13.34
C VAL A 496 -17.46 -6.68 -14.71
N TYR A 497 -16.24 -7.21 -14.87
CA TYR A 497 -15.74 -7.70 -16.15
C TYR A 497 -15.56 -9.22 -16.11
N LEU A 498 -16.53 -9.96 -16.65
CA LEU A 498 -16.50 -11.42 -16.68
C LEU A 498 -15.80 -11.94 -17.94
N ILE A 499 -14.70 -12.67 -17.75
CA ILE A 499 -13.89 -13.20 -18.84
C ILE A 499 -14.02 -14.72 -18.91
N ASN A 500 -14.26 -15.24 -20.11
CA ASN A 500 -14.34 -16.68 -20.36
C ASN A 500 -15.35 -17.41 -19.45
N VAL A 501 -16.60 -16.94 -19.46
CA VAL A 501 -17.70 -17.61 -18.76
C VAL A 501 -18.16 -18.85 -19.53
N ASP A 502 -18.50 -19.93 -18.81
CA ASP A 502 -19.20 -21.10 -19.35
C ASP A 502 -20.41 -21.38 -18.44
N VAL A 503 -21.55 -20.80 -18.82
CA VAL A 503 -22.76 -20.80 -18.00
C VAL A 503 -23.84 -21.61 -18.70
N THR A 504 -24.24 -22.72 -18.09
CA THR A 504 -25.40 -23.52 -18.47
C THR A 504 -26.42 -23.51 -17.34
N GLY A 505 -27.64 -23.05 -17.62
CA GLY A 505 -28.76 -22.99 -16.69
C GLY A 505 -30.06 -23.56 -17.28
N TYR A 506 -31.17 -23.41 -16.55
CA TYR A 506 -32.52 -23.71 -17.08
C TYR A 506 -33.27 -22.42 -17.44
N ASP A 507 -33.69 -21.62 -16.45
CA ASP A 507 -34.45 -20.38 -16.69
C ASP A 507 -33.77 -19.17 -16.02
N ARG A 508 -33.92 -17.98 -16.62
CA ARG A 508 -33.29 -16.72 -16.17
C ARG A 508 -31.78 -16.90 -16.00
N VAL A 509 -31.10 -17.05 -17.13
CA VAL A 509 -29.67 -17.37 -17.22
C VAL A 509 -28.92 -16.18 -17.81
N GLY A 510 -27.97 -15.64 -17.04
CA GLY A 510 -27.03 -14.60 -17.47
C GLY A 510 -25.61 -14.92 -17.03
N GLY A 511 -24.61 -14.32 -17.69
CA GLY A 511 -23.23 -14.41 -17.20
C GLY A 511 -23.07 -13.72 -15.84
N LEU A 512 -23.58 -12.49 -15.72
CA LEU A 512 -23.48 -11.66 -14.52
C LEU A 512 -24.63 -11.91 -13.55
N ALA A 513 -25.87 -11.81 -14.04
CA ALA A 513 -27.05 -11.96 -13.20
C ALA A 513 -28.11 -12.84 -13.86
N GLY A 514 -28.73 -13.75 -13.10
CA GLY A 514 -29.94 -14.42 -13.57
C GLY A 514 -31.10 -13.44 -13.76
N SER A 515 -31.31 -12.57 -12.78
CA SER A 515 -32.36 -11.55 -12.78
C SER A 515 -31.84 -10.22 -12.21
N ASN A 516 -32.11 -9.11 -12.90
CA ASN A 516 -31.95 -7.75 -12.42
C ASN A 516 -33.35 -7.20 -12.07
N GLU A 517 -33.64 -7.11 -10.78
CA GLU A 517 -34.99 -6.87 -10.26
C GLU A 517 -35.36 -5.37 -10.28
N SER A 518 -36.60 -5.06 -9.90
CA SER A 518 -37.20 -3.72 -10.02
C SER A 518 -36.49 -2.57 -9.28
N ALA A 519 -35.60 -2.85 -8.32
CA ALA A 519 -34.82 -1.83 -7.60
C ALA A 519 -33.35 -1.78 -8.02
N ALA A 520 -32.96 -2.63 -8.98
CA ALA A 520 -31.58 -2.98 -9.24
C ALA A 520 -30.98 -2.22 -10.42
N GLU A 521 -29.66 -2.06 -10.41
CA GLU A 521 -28.91 -1.48 -11.53
C GLU A 521 -27.69 -2.31 -11.90
N VAL A 522 -27.41 -2.38 -13.20
CA VAL A 522 -26.17 -2.93 -13.78
C VAL A 522 -25.53 -1.85 -14.65
N ILE A 523 -24.29 -1.47 -14.32
CA ILE A 523 -23.59 -0.37 -14.99
C ILE A 523 -22.19 -0.80 -15.40
N ASN A 524 -21.75 -0.39 -16.59
CA ASN A 524 -20.37 -0.58 -17.06
C ASN A 524 -19.86 -2.01 -16.81
N SER A 525 -20.62 -3.02 -17.21
CA SER A 525 -20.31 -4.41 -16.91
C SER A 525 -20.43 -5.27 -18.17
N TYR A 526 -19.61 -6.31 -18.26
CA TYR A 526 -19.64 -7.15 -19.45
C TYR A 526 -19.28 -8.60 -19.20
N SER A 527 -19.63 -9.44 -20.18
CA SER A 527 -19.30 -10.86 -20.20
C SER A 527 -18.76 -11.32 -21.56
N THR A 528 -17.80 -12.25 -21.53
CA THR A 528 -17.30 -12.97 -22.70
C THR A 528 -17.34 -14.47 -22.43
N GLY A 529 -17.57 -15.30 -23.46
CA GLY A 529 -17.64 -16.76 -23.31
C GLY A 529 -18.91 -17.37 -23.91
N THR A 530 -19.53 -18.31 -23.20
CA THR A 530 -20.74 -19.03 -23.64
C THR A 530 -21.80 -19.00 -22.55
N VAL A 531 -23.05 -18.71 -22.94
CA VAL A 531 -24.22 -18.79 -22.06
C VAL A 531 -25.31 -19.63 -22.72
N LYS A 532 -25.82 -20.62 -21.98
CA LYS A 532 -26.82 -21.59 -22.45
C LYS A 532 -27.96 -21.75 -21.45
N GLY A 533 -29.20 -21.81 -21.94
CA GLY A 533 -30.36 -22.13 -21.12
C GLY A 533 -31.56 -22.65 -21.92
N ASP A 534 -32.73 -22.67 -21.27
CA ASP A 534 -34.02 -22.99 -21.88
C ASP A 534 -34.80 -21.71 -22.23
N SER A 535 -34.93 -20.80 -21.25
CA SER A 535 -35.69 -19.54 -21.32
C SER A 535 -35.00 -18.42 -20.53
N GLY A 536 -35.27 -17.16 -20.88
CA GLY A 536 -34.68 -16.01 -20.20
C GLY A 536 -33.15 -16.01 -20.28
N VAL A 537 -32.60 -16.29 -21.46
CA VAL A 537 -31.14 -16.46 -21.63
C VAL A 537 -30.53 -15.19 -22.22
N GLY A 538 -29.68 -14.52 -21.46
CA GLY A 538 -28.92 -13.35 -21.90
C GLY A 538 -27.42 -13.57 -21.72
N GLY A 539 -26.58 -12.97 -22.57
CA GLY A 539 -25.13 -13.05 -22.37
C GLY A 539 -24.67 -12.42 -21.05
N LEU A 540 -25.33 -11.34 -20.61
CA LEU A 540 -25.02 -10.64 -19.37
C LEU A 540 -26.10 -10.88 -18.29
N VAL A 541 -27.37 -10.64 -18.62
CA VAL A 541 -28.49 -10.72 -17.67
C VAL A 541 -29.61 -11.58 -18.25
N GLY A 542 -30.14 -12.54 -17.49
CA GLY A 542 -31.27 -13.37 -17.96
C GLY A 542 -32.56 -12.56 -18.13
N THR A 543 -33.04 -11.96 -17.04
CA THR A 543 -34.22 -11.07 -17.03
C THR A 543 -33.87 -9.72 -16.42
N ASN A 544 -34.32 -8.63 -17.04
CA ASN A 544 -34.16 -7.27 -16.53
C ASN A 544 -35.53 -6.62 -16.24
N SER A 545 -35.65 -5.95 -15.10
CA SER A 545 -36.85 -5.20 -14.70
C SER A 545 -36.56 -3.77 -14.25
N ASN A 546 -35.31 -3.31 -14.38
CA ASN A 546 -34.89 -1.93 -14.11
C ASN A 546 -33.75 -1.56 -15.08
N SER A 547 -32.59 -1.10 -14.64
CA SER A 547 -31.62 -0.45 -15.51
C SER A 547 -30.41 -1.32 -15.82
N VAL A 548 -30.04 -1.34 -17.11
CA VAL A 548 -28.76 -1.87 -17.61
C VAL A 548 -28.15 -0.82 -18.53
N THR A 549 -27.00 -0.27 -18.14
CA THR A 549 -26.38 0.89 -18.82
C THR A 549 -24.89 0.65 -19.08
N ASP A 550 -24.38 1.16 -20.20
CA ASP A 550 -22.95 1.10 -20.58
C ASP A 550 -22.37 -0.33 -20.56
N SER A 551 -23.20 -1.32 -20.85
CA SER A 551 -22.91 -2.72 -20.59
C SER A 551 -23.02 -3.56 -21.85
N TYR A 552 -22.21 -4.62 -21.94
CA TYR A 552 -22.16 -5.42 -23.17
C TYR A 552 -21.92 -6.90 -22.96
N SER A 553 -22.14 -7.68 -24.01
CA SER A 553 -21.74 -9.08 -24.03
C SER A 553 -21.19 -9.49 -25.39
N THR A 554 -20.10 -10.25 -25.37
CA THR A 554 -19.57 -10.92 -26.56
C THR A 554 -19.80 -12.43 -26.49
N CYS A 555 -20.69 -12.87 -25.59
CA CYS A 555 -20.95 -14.29 -25.38
C CYS A 555 -21.67 -14.91 -26.57
N GLN A 556 -21.33 -16.15 -26.90
CA GLN A 556 -22.18 -17.01 -27.71
C GLN A 556 -23.38 -17.42 -26.84
N VAL A 557 -24.60 -17.10 -27.28
CA VAL A 557 -25.81 -17.34 -26.47
C VAL A 557 -26.71 -18.37 -27.16
N SER A 558 -27.15 -19.37 -26.41
CA SER A 558 -28.08 -20.39 -26.92
C SER A 558 -29.23 -20.71 -25.96
N GLY A 559 -30.46 -20.74 -26.48
CA GLY A 559 -31.66 -21.16 -25.76
C GLY A 559 -32.36 -22.34 -26.41
N THR A 560 -33.39 -22.90 -25.76
CA THR A 560 -34.12 -24.06 -26.30
C THR A 560 -35.57 -23.72 -26.66
N THR A 561 -36.32 -23.01 -25.82
CA THR A 561 -37.75 -22.78 -26.04
C THR A 561 -38.23 -21.34 -25.85
N GLY A 562 -37.60 -20.58 -24.95
CA GLY A 562 -38.10 -19.27 -24.51
C GLY A 562 -37.47 -18.06 -25.19
N THR A 563 -37.14 -17.06 -24.38
CA THR A 563 -36.51 -15.80 -24.81
C THR A 563 -34.98 -15.91 -24.76
N VAL A 564 -34.32 -15.45 -25.82
CA VAL A 564 -32.87 -15.51 -25.96
C VAL A 564 -32.37 -14.19 -26.54
N GLY A 565 -31.48 -13.50 -25.82
CA GLY A 565 -30.84 -12.28 -26.30
C GLY A 565 -29.33 -12.33 -26.14
N GLY A 566 -28.59 -11.63 -27.00
CA GLY A 566 -27.13 -11.56 -26.86
C GLY A 566 -26.69 -10.87 -25.58
N LEU A 567 -27.45 -9.88 -25.09
CA LEU A 567 -27.21 -9.22 -23.81
C LEU A 567 -28.23 -9.63 -22.75
N ILE A 568 -29.52 -9.50 -23.06
CA ILE A 568 -30.65 -9.71 -22.14
C ILE A 568 -31.67 -10.69 -22.72
N GLY A 569 -32.06 -11.71 -21.96
CA GLY A 569 -33.10 -12.64 -22.38
C GLY A 569 -34.48 -11.98 -22.46
N SER A 570 -34.96 -11.45 -21.34
CA SER A 570 -36.25 -10.73 -21.23
C SER A 570 -36.05 -9.36 -20.56
N ASN A 571 -36.58 -8.30 -21.15
CA ASN A 571 -36.65 -6.98 -20.56
C ASN A 571 -38.11 -6.62 -20.25
N ASP A 572 -38.45 -6.57 -18.97
CA ASP A 572 -39.83 -6.43 -18.48
C ASP A 572 -39.97 -5.15 -17.64
N ASN A 573 -40.40 -4.06 -18.27
CA ASN A 573 -40.43 -2.70 -17.71
C ASN A 573 -39.04 -2.09 -17.41
N GLY A 574 -37.97 -2.75 -17.88
CA GLY A 574 -36.61 -2.26 -17.72
C GLY A 574 -36.18 -1.25 -18.79
N THR A 575 -35.09 -0.55 -18.52
CA THR A 575 -34.40 0.39 -19.41
C THR A 575 -33.02 -0.17 -19.77
N ILE A 576 -32.71 -0.19 -21.06
CA ILE A 576 -31.43 -0.62 -21.61
C ILE A 576 -30.86 0.57 -22.40
N THR A 577 -29.67 1.04 -22.05
CA THR A 577 -29.09 2.26 -22.66
C THR A 577 -27.60 2.11 -22.88
N SER A 578 -27.08 2.56 -24.01
CA SER A 578 -25.64 2.50 -24.33
C SER A 578 -25.06 1.08 -24.24
N CYS A 579 -25.83 0.10 -24.71
CA CYS A 579 -25.52 -1.31 -24.53
C CYS A 579 -25.30 -2.02 -25.87
N TYR A 580 -24.50 -3.09 -25.88
CA TYR A 580 -24.31 -3.85 -27.11
C TYR A 580 -24.05 -5.34 -26.95
N ALA A 581 -24.28 -6.09 -28.02
CA ALA A 581 -23.96 -7.51 -28.10
C ALA A 581 -23.34 -7.91 -29.44
N THR A 582 -22.26 -8.69 -29.40
CA THR A 582 -21.52 -9.09 -30.62
C THR A 582 -21.46 -10.59 -30.86
N GLY A 583 -21.75 -11.41 -29.85
CA GLY A 583 -21.77 -12.86 -30.00
C GLY A 583 -23.03 -13.36 -30.71
N ASN A 584 -22.92 -14.50 -31.38
CA ASN A 584 -24.03 -15.12 -32.09
C ASN A 584 -25.09 -15.63 -31.11
N VAL A 585 -26.35 -15.50 -31.51
CA VAL A 585 -27.52 -15.87 -30.71
C VAL A 585 -28.31 -16.94 -31.45
N SER A 586 -28.66 -18.03 -30.75
CA SER A 586 -29.42 -19.13 -31.35
C SER A 586 -30.50 -19.69 -30.42
N SER A 587 -31.61 -20.15 -30.98
CA SER A 587 -32.57 -21.02 -30.28
C SER A 587 -32.69 -22.37 -30.97
N GLY A 588 -32.83 -23.45 -30.20
CA GLY A 588 -32.99 -24.81 -30.71
C GLY A 588 -34.19 -25.01 -31.65
N SER A 589 -34.07 -25.94 -32.60
CA SER A 589 -35.07 -26.25 -33.63
C SER A 589 -36.38 -26.88 -33.12
N GLY A 590 -36.49 -27.12 -31.80
CA GLY A 590 -37.66 -27.70 -31.14
C GLY A 590 -38.50 -26.69 -30.36
N ALA A 591 -38.15 -25.39 -30.38
CA ALA A 591 -38.92 -24.37 -29.70
C ALA A 591 -40.35 -24.33 -30.26
N PHE A 592 -41.34 -24.59 -29.41
CA PHE A 592 -42.76 -24.46 -29.74
C PHE A 592 -43.08 -23.05 -30.26
N PHE A 593 -44.25 -22.88 -30.89
CA PHE A 593 -44.76 -21.62 -31.43
C PHE A 593 -44.64 -20.46 -30.41
N GLY A 594 -43.53 -19.73 -30.39
CA GLY A 594 -43.30 -18.70 -29.38
C GLY A 594 -41.85 -18.29 -29.07
N SER A 595 -40.82 -18.94 -29.63
CA SER A 595 -39.42 -18.53 -29.40
C SER A 595 -39.19 -17.07 -29.78
N GLN A 596 -38.51 -16.31 -28.92
CA GLN A 596 -38.21 -14.89 -29.14
C GLN A 596 -36.70 -14.70 -29.05
N VAL A 597 -36.07 -14.41 -30.19
CA VAL A 597 -34.61 -14.40 -30.33
C VAL A 597 -34.18 -13.06 -30.89
N GLY A 598 -33.40 -12.30 -30.12
CA GLY A 598 -32.84 -11.02 -30.56
C GLY A 598 -31.33 -10.99 -30.44
N GLY A 599 -30.66 -10.23 -31.31
CA GLY A 599 -29.21 -10.04 -31.19
C GLY A 599 -28.81 -9.33 -29.90
N LEU A 600 -29.64 -8.41 -29.39
CA LEU A 600 -29.45 -7.75 -28.10
C LEU A 600 -30.42 -8.28 -27.05
N VAL A 601 -31.73 -8.26 -27.34
CA VAL A 601 -32.80 -8.59 -26.40
C VAL A 601 -33.77 -9.60 -26.99
N GLY A 602 -34.03 -10.71 -26.30
CA GLY A 602 -35.01 -11.69 -26.75
C GLY A 602 -36.42 -11.11 -26.83
N SER A 603 -36.92 -10.62 -25.69
CA SER A 603 -38.24 -9.97 -25.56
C SER A 603 -38.13 -8.64 -24.83
N ASN A 604 -38.75 -7.59 -25.37
CA ASN A 604 -38.90 -6.28 -24.73
C ASN A 604 -40.38 -6.02 -24.46
N GLY A 605 -40.79 -6.21 -23.20
CA GLY A 605 -42.15 -5.99 -22.73
C GLY A 605 -42.24 -4.73 -21.89
N ASN A 606 -42.99 -3.71 -22.35
CA ASN A 606 -43.19 -2.44 -21.65
C ASN A 606 -41.88 -1.72 -21.24
N GLY A 607 -40.76 -2.03 -21.89
CA GLY A 607 -39.44 -1.50 -21.57
C GLY A 607 -38.89 -0.58 -22.65
N THR A 608 -37.78 0.08 -22.36
CA THR A 608 -37.08 0.97 -23.29
C THR A 608 -35.71 0.43 -23.65
N ILE A 609 -35.36 0.53 -24.93
CA ILE A 609 -34.04 0.19 -25.46
C ILE A 609 -33.57 1.38 -26.27
N ALA A 610 -32.53 2.06 -25.79
CA ALA A 610 -31.99 3.27 -26.40
C ALA A 610 -30.50 3.14 -26.69
N GLU A 611 -30.02 3.76 -27.76
CA GLU A 611 -28.59 3.95 -28.02
C GLU A 611 -27.80 2.64 -27.93
N SER A 612 -28.37 1.58 -28.51
CA SER A 612 -27.86 0.22 -28.34
C SER A 612 -27.78 -0.54 -29.66
N TYR A 613 -26.91 -1.54 -29.74
CA TYR A 613 -26.70 -2.26 -30.99
C TYR A 613 -26.34 -3.74 -30.86
N ALA A 614 -26.56 -4.48 -31.94
CA ALA A 614 -26.15 -5.87 -32.04
C ALA A 614 -25.52 -6.23 -33.39
N THR A 615 -24.43 -6.99 -33.36
CA THR A 615 -23.70 -7.41 -34.57
C THR A 615 -23.60 -8.92 -34.75
N GLY A 616 -23.95 -9.70 -33.72
CA GLY A 616 -23.94 -11.16 -33.78
C GLY A 616 -25.05 -11.72 -34.67
N ASN A 617 -24.79 -12.84 -35.35
CA ASN A 617 -25.81 -13.50 -36.16
C ASN A 617 -26.90 -14.10 -35.27
N VAL A 618 -28.16 -14.02 -35.72
CA VAL A 618 -29.33 -14.44 -34.96
C VAL A 618 -30.06 -15.56 -35.69
N THR A 619 -30.22 -16.71 -35.05
CA THR A 619 -30.96 -17.86 -35.59
C THR A 619 -32.08 -18.30 -34.65
N GLY A 620 -33.32 -18.39 -35.13
CA GLY A 620 -34.44 -18.88 -34.33
C GLY A 620 -35.61 -19.40 -35.16
N ASN A 621 -36.73 -19.72 -34.51
CA ASN A 621 -37.89 -20.30 -35.19
C ASN A 621 -39.02 -19.30 -35.44
N ASN A 622 -39.47 -18.58 -34.41
CA ASN A 622 -40.66 -17.71 -34.50
C ASN A 622 -40.33 -16.22 -34.60
N HIS A 623 -40.17 -15.50 -33.49
CA HIS A 623 -39.91 -14.05 -33.48
C HIS A 623 -38.40 -13.81 -33.45
N VAL A 624 -37.79 -13.56 -34.62
CA VAL A 624 -36.34 -13.40 -34.72
C VAL A 624 -36.02 -12.01 -35.27
N GLY A 625 -35.27 -11.22 -34.50
CA GLY A 625 -34.83 -9.89 -34.87
C GLY A 625 -33.32 -9.70 -34.71
N GLY A 626 -32.71 -8.89 -35.57
CA GLY A 626 -31.28 -8.59 -35.44
C GLY A 626 -30.93 -7.85 -34.14
N LEU A 627 -31.86 -7.06 -33.59
CA LEU A 627 -31.73 -6.42 -32.27
C LEU A 627 -32.69 -7.04 -31.25
N VAL A 628 -34.00 -7.03 -31.56
CA VAL A 628 -35.08 -7.47 -30.64
C VAL A 628 -35.93 -8.55 -31.27
N GLY A 629 -36.13 -9.68 -30.59
CA GLY A 629 -37.01 -10.73 -31.09
C GLY A 629 -38.47 -10.28 -31.12
N TYR A 630 -39.03 -9.94 -29.96
CA TYR A 630 -40.40 -9.44 -29.81
C TYR A 630 -40.44 -8.16 -28.97
N ASN A 631 -40.99 -7.10 -29.55
CA ASN A 631 -41.18 -5.80 -28.92
C ASN A 631 -42.68 -5.60 -28.67
N ILE A 632 -43.13 -5.54 -27.41
CA ILE A 632 -44.56 -5.54 -27.06
C ILE A 632 -44.89 -4.46 -26.02
N SER A 633 -45.95 -3.71 -26.31
CA SER A 633 -46.56 -2.75 -25.38
C SER A 633 -47.93 -3.23 -24.94
N THR A 634 -48.18 -3.24 -23.64
CA THR A 634 -49.52 -3.38 -23.07
C THR A 634 -50.11 -2.01 -22.71
N LEU A 635 -51.45 -1.89 -22.75
CA LEU A 635 -52.16 -0.61 -22.58
C LEU A 635 -51.69 0.14 -21.31
N GLY A 636 -51.12 1.33 -21.51
CA GLY A 636 -50.74 2.25 -20.43
C GLY A 636 -49.24 2.45 -20.21
N ASN A 637 -48.38 1.62 -20.80
CA ASN A 637 -46.92 1.72 -20.67
C ASN A 637 -46.25 2.14 -21.99
N ILE A 638 -45.06 2.74 -21.90
CA ILE A 638 -44.22 3.10 -23.05
C ILE A 638 -43.28 1.93 -23.34
N CYS A 639 -43.43 1.28 -24.49
CA CYS A 639 -42.47 0.33 -25.01
C CYS A 639 -41.82 0.93 -26.27
N GLU A 640 -40.51 1.22 -26.21
CA GLU A 640 -39.80 1.93 -27.27
C GLU A 640 -38.42 1.33 -27.54
N VAL A 641 -38.10 1.20 -28.82
CA VAL A 641 -36.74 0.97 -29.33
C VAL A 641 -36.31 2.21 -30.10
N SER A 642 -35.29 2.93 -29.62
CA SER A 642 -34.85 4.17 -30.25
C SER A 642 -33.34 4.33 -30.37
N ASN A 643 -32.90 4.96 -31.44
CA ASN A 643 -31.49 5.20 -31.72
C ASN A 643 -30.65 3.90 -31.69
N CYS A 644 -31.18 2.81 -32.27
CA CYS A 644 -30.55 1.49 -32.21
C CYS A 644 -30.19 0.97 -33.60
N TYR A 645 -29.24 0.02 -33.68
CA TYR A 645 -28.96 -0.65 -34.94
C TYR A 645 -28.61 -2.14 -34.83
N ALA A 646 -28.84 -2.87 -35.93
CA ALA A 646 -28.51 -4.28 -36.06
C ALA A 646 -27.73 -4.58 -37.35
N ALA A 647 -26.58 -5.25 -37.20
CA ALA A 647 -25.72 -5.65 -38.31
C ALA A 647 -25.65 -7.17 -38.56
N GLY A 648 -26.07 -7.97 -37.58
CA GLY A 648 -26.04 -9.43 -37.67
C GLY A 648 -27.05 -10.00 -38.67
N ASN A 649 -26.70 -11.11 -39.32
CA ASN A 649 -27.63 -11.82 -40.21
C ASN A 649 -28.72 -12.52 -39.40
N VAL A 650 -29.95 -12.48 -39.91
CA VAL A 650 -31.15 -13.04 -39.26
C VAL A 650 -31.66 -14.24 -40.03
N THR A 651 -31.75 -15.38 -39.38
CA THR A 651 -32.37 -16.61 -39.92
C THR A 651 -33.54 -17.05 -39.03
N SER A 652 -34.74 -17.08 -39.59
CA SER A 652 -35.98 -17.50 -38.93
C SER A 652 -36.73 -18.56 -39.74
N ALA A 653 -37.51 -19.41 -39.07
CA ALA A 653 -38.48 -20.29 -39.74
C ALA A 653 -39.81 -19.58 -40.04
N ASP A 654 -40.17 -18.55 -39.29
CA ASP A 654 -41.43 -17.80 -39.43
C ASP A 654 -41.19 -16.29 -39.55
N ARG A 655 -41.15 -15.55 -38.43
CA ARG A 655 -41.12 -14.08 -38.40
C ARG A 655 -39.68 -13.56 -38.30
N ALA A 656 -39.22 -12.83 -39.31
CA ALA A 656 -37.84 -12.34 -39.40
C ALA A 656 -37.79 -10.83 -39.66
N GLY A 657 -37.15 -10.06 -38.79
CA GLY A 657 -36.88 -8.64 -39.04
C GLY A 657 -35.40 -8.34 -38.92
N GLY A 658 -34.87 -7.48 -39.80
CA GLY A 658 -33.46 -7.08 -39.69
C GLY A 658 -33.14 -6.37 -38.38
N LEU A 659 -34.08 -5.61 -37.82
CA LEU A 659 -33.99 -4.99 -36.49
C LEU A 659 -34.91 -5.70 -35.48
N VAL A 660 -36.22 -5.78 -35.77
CA VAL A 660 -37.22 -6.32 -34.83
C VAL A 660 -38.05 -7.43 -35.48
N GLY A 661 -38.12 -8.61 -34.86
CA GLY A 661 -38.88 -9.74 -35.40
C GLY A 661 -40.40 -9.49 -35.42
N SER A 662 -40.95 -9.00 -34.31
CA SER A 662 -42.36 -8.57 -34.22
C SER A 662 -42.50 -7.35 -33.33
N ASN A 663 -43.28 -6.37 -33.77
CA ASN A 663 -43.55 -5.11 -33.05
C ASN A 663 -45.05 -4.95 -32.79
N ASP A 664 -45.46 -5.15 -31.52
CA ASP A 664 -46.86 -5.22 -31.09
C ASP A 664 -47.22 -4.03 -30.20
N ALA A 665 -48.04 -3.12 -30.73
CA ALA A 665 -48.45 -1.84 -30.11
C ALA A 665 -47.30 -0.95 -29.57
N ALA A 666 -46.05 -1.25 -29.91
CA ALA A 666 -44.84 -0.57 -29.44
C ALA A 666 -44.25 0.37 -30.50
N ALA A 667 -43.31 1.21 -30.08
CA ALA A 667 -42.68 2.22 -30.92
C ALA A 667 -41.24 1.81 -31.34
N ILE A 668 -40.90 2.07 -32.60
CA ILE A 668 -39.53 2.01 -33.12
C ILE A 668 -39.21 3.37 -33.73
N LYS A 669 -38.09 3.96 -33.33
CA LYS A 669 -37.68 5.30 -33.76
C LYS A 669 -36.19 5.38 -34.09
N ASN A 670 -35.82 6.15 -35.10
CA ASN A 670 -34.42 6.47 -35.40
C ASN A 670 -33.48 5.24 -35.40
N SER A 671 -33.95 4.12 -35.95
CA SER A 671 -33.22 2.85 -35.84
C SER A 671 -33.03 2.21 -37.21
N TYR A 672 -32.02 1.35 -37.34
CA TYR A 672 -31.76 0.75 -38.64
C TYR A 672 -31.17 -0.67 -38.62
N SER A 673 -31.26 -1.36 -39.76
CA SER A 673 -30.67 -2.68 -39.96
C SER A 673 -29.91 -2.82 -41.28
N ILE A 674 -28.82 -3.60 -41.26
CA ILE A 674 -27.96 -3.87 -42.42
C ILE A 674 -27.64 -5.36 -42.63
N GLY A 675 -28.06 -6.24 -41.73
CA GLY A 675 -27.84 -7.69 -41.89
C GLY A 675 -28.79 -8.34 -42.91
N SER A 676 -28.38 -9.45 -43.50
CA SER A 676 -29.25 -10.24 -44.38
C SER A 676 -30.39 -10.90 -43.59
N VAL A 677 -31.57 -11.04 -44.20
CA VAL A 677 -32.74 -11.61 -43.53
C VAL A 677 -33.26 -12.82 -44.30
N ALA A 678 -33.43 -13.94 -43.61
CA ALA A 678 -34.03 -15.17 -44.15
C ALA A 678 -35.20 -15.62 -43.26
N GLY A 679 -36.37 -15.89 -43.87
CA GLY A 679 -37.58 -16.35 -43.17
C GLY A 679 -38.81 -16.45 -44.08
N VAL A 680 -39.97 -16.74 -43.48
CA VAL A 680 -41.27 -16.80 -44.20
C VAL A 680 -41.94 -15.42 -44.18
N ASN A 681 -42.29 -14.94 -42.99
CA ASN A 681 -42.87 -13.62 -42.74
C ASN A 681 -41.75 -12.64 -42.39
N LYS A 682 -41.22 -11.92 -43.38
CA LYS A 682 -39.98 -11.14 -43.21
C LYS A 682 -40.07 -9.70 -43.68
N GLY A 683 -39.22 -8.86 -43.08
CA GLY A 683 -38.99 -7.49 -43.52
C GLY A 683 -37.55 -7.06 -43.30
N GLY A 684 -37.07 -6.14 -44.13
CA GLY A 684 -35.71 -5.63 -44.03
C GLY A 684 -35.41 -4.95 -42.70
N LEU A 685 -36.41 -4.28 -42.09
CA LEU A 685 -36.33 -3.68 -40.74
C LEU A 685 -37.16 -4.46 -39.71
N VAL A 686 -38.46 -4.65 -39.98
CA VAL A 686 -39.41 -5.29 -39.07
C VAL A 686 -40.13 -6.43 -39.79
N GLY A 687 -40.21 -7.60 -39.14
CA GLY A 687 -40.90 -8.77 -39.69
C GLY A 687 -42.42 -8.56 -39.78
N ILE A 688 -43.06 -8.31 -38.64
CA ILE A 688 -44.49 -7.99 -38.53
C ILE A 688 -44.66 -6.82 -37.56
N SER A 689 -45.57 -5.89 -37.86
CA SER A 689 -45.85 -4.73 -37.00
C SER A 689 -47.33 -4.36 -37.04
N ASP A 690 -47.91 -4.12 -35.87
CA ASP A 690 -49.13 -3.32 -35.68
C ASP A 690 -48.86 -2.05 -34.83
N GLY A 691 -47.65 -1.93 -34.27
CA GLY A 691 -47.15 -0.73 -33.61
C GLY A 691 -46.67 0.35 -34.59
N THR A 692 -46.01 1.38 -34.04
CA THR A 692 -45.54 2.54 -34.81
C THR A 692 -44.06 2.44 -35.13
N VAL A 693 -43.69 2.82 -36.36
CA VAL A 693 -42.29 2.96 -36.77
C VAL A 693 -42.12 4.36 -37.35
N THR A 694 -41.07 5.06 -36.94
CA THR A 694 -40.79 6.45 -37.33
C THR A 694 -39.30 6.61 -37.65
N ASP A 695 -38.98 7.32 -38.73
CA ASP A 695 -37.62 7.70 -39.12
C ASP A 695 -36.59 6.57 -39.03
N SER A 696 -36.97 5.36 -39.47
CA SER A 696 -36.18 4.14 -39.34
C SER A 696 -35.94 3.47 -40.69
N TYR A 697 -34.78 2.86 -40.85
CA TYR A 697 -34.24 2.53 -42.18
C TYR A 697 -33.68 1.11 -42.27
N TRP A 698 -33.65 0.52 -43.47
CA TRP A 698 -32.85 -0.67 -43.70
C TRP A 698 -32.14 -0.61 -45.04
N ASP A 699 -31.01 -1.29 -45.13
CA ASP A 699 -30.30 -1.47 -46.39
C ASP A 699 -30.99 -2.56 -47.24
N THR A 700 -31.63 -2.14 -48.32
CA THR A 700 -32.39 -2.99 -49.25
C THR A 700 -31.51 -3.97 -50.03
N VAL A 701 -30.21 -3.68 -50.16
CA VAL A 701 -29.25 -4.51 -50.88
C VAL A 701 -28.74 -5.61 -49.97
N THR A 702 -28.25 -5.26 -48.78
CA THR A 702 -27.65 -6.24 -47.86
C THR A 702 -28.70 -7.10 -47.16
N SER A 703 -29.87 -6.53 -46.84
CA SER A 703 -31.00 -7.31 -46.27
C SER A 703 -31.55 -8.34 -47.26
N GLY A 704 -31.43 -8.07 -48.56
CA GLY A 704 -32.06 -8.84 -49.64
C GLY A 704 -33.54 -8.53 -49.86
N TRP A 705 -34.09 -7.50 -49.21
CA TRP A 705 -35.54 -7.21 -49.26
C TRP A 705 -35.85 -5.74 -49.56
N ALA A 706 -36.78 -5.54 -50.50
CA ALA A 706 -37.29 -4.22 -50.86
C ALA A 706 -38.40 -3.71 -49.92
N THR A 707 -38.91 -4.54 -49.00
CA THR A 707 -40.07 -4.23 -48.16
C THR A 707 -39.82 -4.56 -46.68
N SER A 708 -40.57 -3.89 -45.81
CA SER A 708 -40.60 -4.12 -44.36
C SER A 708 -42.00 -3.84 -43.82
N ALA A 709 -42.37 -4.46 -42.70
CA ALA A 709 -43.49 -3.96 -41.89
C ALA A 709 -43.12 -2.60 -41.24
N GLY A 710 -44.13 -1.90 -40.70
CA GLY A 710 -43.94 -0.61 -40.00
C GLY A 710 -44.54 0.62 -40.71
N GLY A 711 -45.20 0.43 -41.87
CA GLY A 711 -45.84 1.52 -42.59
C GLY A 711 -44.84 2.54 -43.15
N VAL A 712 -45.25 3.81 -43.25
CA VAL A 712 -44.49 4.86 -43.95
C VAL A 712 -43.21 5.31 -43.24
N GLY A 713 -43.07 5.05 -41.93
CA GLY A 713 -41.88 5.42 -41.17
C GLY A 713 -40.77 4.35 -41.19
N ALA A 714 -41.01 3.20 -41.82
CA ALA A 714 -39.99 2.24 -42.18
C ALA A 714 -39.61 2.44 -43.65
N VAL A 715 -38.38 2.91 -43.91
CA VAL A 715 -37.94 3.32 -45.25
C VAL A 715 -36.72 2.52 -45.71
N GLY A 716 -36.86 1.78 -46.80
CA GLY A 716 -35.76 1.06 -47.43
C GLY A 716 -34.85 2.02 -48.20
N LYS A 717 -33.53 1.86 -48.04
CA LYS A 717 -32.49 2.65 -48.68
C LYS A 717 -31.45 1.77 -49.34
N SER A 718 -30.79 2.27 -50.38
CA SER A 718 -29.64 1.59 -50.97
C SER A 718 -28.44 1.67 -50.03
N THR A 719 -27.45 0.78 -50.22
CA THR A 719 -26.18 0.84 -49.48
C THR A 719 -25.49 2.19 -49.55
N LEU A 720 -25.56 2.87 -50.69
CA LEU A 720 -24.95 4.19 -50.84
C LEU A 720 -25.67 5.24 -49.99
N GLU A 721 -27.01 5.26 -50.02
CA GLU A 721 -27.80 6.18 -49.22
C GLU A 721 -27.65 5.91 -47.72
N MET A 722 -27.59 4.64 -47.31
CA MET A 722 -27.41 4.25 -45.90
C MET A 722 -26.07 4.68 -45.31
N LYS A 723 -25.09 5.05 -46.14
CA LYS A 723 -23.78 5.56 -45.73
C LYS A 723 -23.64 7.08 -45.88
N ASP A 724 -24.74 7.76 -46.23
CA ASP A 724 -24.80 9.21 -46.34
C ASP A 724 -25.62 9.79 -45.17
N SER A 725 -24.97 10.62 -44.35
CA SER A 725 -25.61 11.32 -43.22
C SER A 725 -26.87 12.11 -43.64
N ALA A 726 -26.93 12.61 -44.88
CA ALA A 726 -28.08 13.37 -45.38
C ALA A 726 -29.36 12.52 -45.52
N THR A 727 -29.23 11.19 -45.55
CA THR A 727 -30.37 10.25 -45.57
C THR A 727 -31.15 10.28 -44.26
N PHE A 728 -30.47 10.51 -43.13
CA PHE A 728 -30.99 10.35 -41.78
C PHE A 728 -31.54 11.67 -41.23
N ILE A 729 -32.51 12.25 -41.95
CA ILE A 729 -33.11 13.53 -41.58
C ILE A 729 -33.74 13.42 -40.19
N GLY A 730 -33.40 14.36 -39.29
CA GLY A 730 -33.93 14.41 -37.92
C GLY A 730 -33.16 13.56 -36.90
N TRP A 731 -32.13 12.82 -37.32
CA TRP A 731 -31.24 12.12 -36.40
C TRP A 731 -30.20 13.08 -35.79
N ASP A 732 -29.78 12.78 -34.57
CA ASP A 732 -28.79 13.57 -33.84
C ASP A 732 -27.36 13.06 -34.11
N PHE A 733 -26.69 13.67 -35.10
CA PHE A 733 -25.27 13.43 -35.40
C PHE A 733 -24.31 14.30 -34.55
N ILE A 734 -24.85 15.08 -33.61
CA ILE A 734 -24.05 15.90 -32.70
C ILE A 734 -23.67 15.06 -31.47
N THR A 735 -24.63 14.35 -30.87
CA THR A 735 -24.39 13.63 -29.61
C THR A 735 -24.58 12.12 -29.66
N ILE A 736 -25.39 11.58 -30.59
CA ILE A 736 -25.73 10.15 -30.59
C ILE A 736 -25.00 9.40 -31.71
N TRP A 737 -25.15 9.88 -32.95
CA TRP A 737 -24.66 9.19 -34.13
C TRP A 737 -23.39 9.83 -34.70
N ASP A 738 -22.58 9.03 -35.38
CA ASP A 738 -21.50 9.50 -36.26
C ASP A 738 -21.36 8.57 -37.48
N ILE A 739 -20.66 9.00 -38.53
CA ILE A 739 -20.33 8.20 -39.72
C ILE A 739 -18.83 8.31 -40.01
N ASP A 740 -18.16 7.17 -40.04
CA ASP A 740 -16.76 7.04 -40.44
C ASP A 740 -16.63 5.82 -41.36
N PRO A 741 -16.09 5.96 -42.59
CA PRO A 741 -15.83 4.83 -43.49
C PRO A 741 -15.01 3.68 -42.88
N ALA A 742 -14.25 3.93 -41.81
CA ALA A 742 -13.45 2.94 -41.10
C ALA A 742 -14.19 2.21 -39.96
N ILE A 743 -15.37 2.70 -39.54
CA ILE A 743 -16.15 2.14 -38.42
C ILE A 743 -17.48 1.63 -38.97
N ASN A 744 -17.90 0.45 -38.53
CA ASN A 744 -19.20 -0.13 -38.90
C ASN A 744 -19.45 -0.11 -40.42
N ASP A 745 -18.41 -0.41 -41.21
CA ASP A 745 -18.40 -0.38 -42.68
C ASP A 745 -18.90 0.93 -43.32
N GLY A 746 -18.79 2.07 -42.62
CA GLY A 746 -19.26 3.37 -43.08
C GLY A 746 -20.75 3.62 -42.91
N TYR A 747 -21.48 2.74 -42.23
CA TYR A 747 -22.85 3.01 -41.76
C TYR A 747 -22.82 3.84 -40.46
N PRO A 748 -23.90 4.55 -40.10
CA PRO A 748 -23.97 5.30 -38.84
C PRO A 748 -23.67 4.43 -37.62
N PHE A 749 -22.80 4.87 -36.72
CA PHE A 749 -22.53 4.17 -35.47
C PHE A 749 -22.84 5.09 -34.28
N ILE A 750 -23.07 4.48 -33.11
CA ILE A 750 -23.31 5.19 -31.86
C ILE A 750 -21.95 5.62 -31.29
N ARG A 751 -21.84 6.89 -30.87
CA ARG A 751 -20.59 7.54 -30.43
C ARG A 751 -19.94 6.95 -29.18
#